data_AF-A0A0Q8ZSA0-F1
#
_entry.id   AF-A0A0Q8ZSA0-F1
#
_cell.length_a   1.000
_cell.length_b   1.000
_cell.length_c   1.000
_cell.angle_alpha   90.00
_cell.angle_beta   90.00
_cell.angle_gamma   90.00
#
_symmetry.space_group_name_H-M   'P 1'
#
loop_
_entity.id
_entity.type
_entity.pdbx_description
1 polymer ?
#
loop_
_entity_poly.entity_id
_entity_poly.type
_entity_poly.pdbx_seq_one_letter_code
_entity_poly.pdbx_strand_id
1 'polypeptide(L)'
;MPIAINSEHNDLADSVKSLVAKVAPADVLHAALETPISNPPPYWKAAAEQGLQGVHLSEDVGGQGFGILELAITLAEFGYGAVPGPFVPSAIASALISAHDAESPLLGGLASGDTIAAYAIDSGLTATRQGDKLVIRGEVRAVPAAAQASLLVLPVSIESSEEWVALDADALEVEDVKSLDPLRPLAHVRANAVEVGTDRVLSNLSRDHARALITTLLSAECVGVARWATDTATEYAKIREQFGRPIGQFQAIKHKCSGMIAETERATAAVWDASRAIDEFHSGSAGGSEDSKYAFAAAVAGTLAPVAAQHTAQECIQVHGGIGFTWEHDTNVYYRRALVLAASFGRAADYPQRVVDTSTANGLRKLDIDLDPDTEKVREEIRAEVAGLKAIAREERNAAIAEGGWVQPHLPKPWGRDAAPIEQIIISQEFSSGRVARPQMGIAAWIIPSIVAYGTDEQQQQFLPPTFRGEMIWCQLFSEPGAGSDLASLTTKATKVDGGWRITGQKIWTTGAQYSQWGALLARTDPTAPKHNGITYFLIDMKSPGVEVKPLRELTGDAMFNTVFIDDVFVPDSMVLGEVDRGWEVSRNTLTNERVSIGSAEPPFLASLEQFVEFVRDGQFDQIEQNHAGRLIAEGYAAKVLNLRSTLLTLAGGDPMPAAAISKLLSMKTGQGYAEFGVSSFGTDGAIGDKEQDPGKWAERLLFSRATTIYGGTTEVQLNIIAERLLGLPRDP
;
A
#
# COMPACT_ATOMS: atom_id res chain seq x y z
N MET A 1 -8.74 3.32 -5.44
CA MET A 1 -8.75 4.68 -4.87
C MET A 1 -7.75 5.54 -5.64
N PRO A 2 -8.01 6.85 -5.84
CA PRO A 2 -7.05 7.75 -6.48
C PRO A 2 -5.80 7.94 -5.61
N ILE A 3 -4.74 8.56 -6.16
CA ILE A 3 -3.57 8.99 -5.37
C ILE A 3 -3.99 10.03 -4.32
N ALA A 4 -4.93 10.90 -4.70
CA ALA A 4 -5.53 11.94 -3.87
C ALA A 4 -5.98 11.44 -2.48
N ILE A 5 -5.78 12.29 -1.47
CA ILE A 5 -6.14 11.99 -0.07
C ILE A 5 -7.00 13.11 0.53
N ASN A 6 -6.48 14.35 0.57
CA ASN A 6 -7.18 15.47 1.17
C ASN A 6 -8.23 16.08 0.21
N SER A 7 -9.03 17.03 0.68
CA SER A 7 -10.10 17.64 -0.14
C SER A 7 -9.58 18.33 -1.39
N GLU A 8 -8.49 19.09 -1.29
CA GLU A 8 -7.90 19.83 -2.42
C GLU A 8 -7.39 18.86 -3.51
N HIS A 9 -6.74 17.78 -3.09
CA HIS A 9 -6.31 16.70 -3.99
C HIS A 9 -7.49 16.03 -4.69
N ASN A 10 -8.59 15.80 -3.98
CA ASN A 10 -9.80 15.21 -4.56
C ASN A 10 -10.46 16.18 -5.55
N ASP A 11 -10.54 17.47 -5.23
CA ASP A 11 -11.09 18.49 -6.13
C ASP A 11 -10.27 18.58 -7.43
N LEU A 12 -8.93 18.51 -7.33
CA LEU A 12 -8.04 18.43 -8.50
C LEU A 12 -8.32 17.15 -9.30
N ALA A 13 -8.34 15.98 -8.66
CA ALA A 13 -8.59 14.71 -9.33
C ALA A 13 -9.95 14.70 -10.05
N ASP A 14 -11.01 15.19 -9.41
CA ASP A 14 -12.36 15.24 -9.98
C ASP A 14 -12.46 16.21 -11.17
N SER A 15 -11.77 17.36 -11.08
CA SER A 15 -11.65 18.30 -12.19
C SER A 15 -10.96 17.67 -13.40
N VAL A 16 -9.80 17.04 -13.19
CA VAL A 16 -9.04 16.37 -14.26
C VAL A 16 -9.83 15.20 -14.84
N LYS A 17 -10.45 14.38 -13.99
CA LYS A 17 -11.30 13.26 -14.42
C LYS A 17 -12.45 13.73 -15.31
N SER A 18 -13.07 14.87 -14.98
CA SER A 18 -14.14 15.47 -15.78
C SER A 18 -13.65 15.93 -17.15
N LEU A 19 -12.45 16.53 -17.23
CA LEU A 19 -11.81 16.85 -18.51
C LEU A 19 -11.52 15.58 -19.31
N VAL A 20 -10.88 14.58 -18.69
CA VAL A 20 -10.49 13.31 -19.31
C VAL A 20 -11.70 12.60 -19.92
N ALA A 21 -12.80 12.48 -19.18
CA ALA A 21 -14.03 11.86 -19.68
C ALA A 21 -14.61 12.56 -20.91
N LYS A 22 -14.39 13.88 -21.05
CA LYS A 22 -14.83 14.66 -22.22
C LYS A 22 -13.89 14.50 -23.42
N VAL A 23 -12.59 14.34 -23.20
CA VAL A 23 -11.58 14.42 -24.27
C VAL A 23 -11.09 13.07 -24.76
N ALA A 24 -11.26 12.02 -23.95
CA ALA A 24 -10.88 10.66 -24.27
C ALA A 24 -12.03 9.64 -24.06
N PRO A 25 -13.26 9.91 -24.55
CA PRO A 25 -14.30 8.89 -24.56
C PRO A 25 -13.91 7.73 -25.50
N ALA A 26 -14.58 6.57 -25.34
CA ALA A 26 -14.25 5.34 -26.07
C ALA A 26 -14.22 5.54 -27.61
N ASP A 27 -15.17 6.26 -28.19
CA ASP A 27 -15.19 6.54 -29.63
C ASP A 27 -13.94 7.30 -30.11
N VAL A 28 -13.45 8.25 -29.31
CA VAL A 28 -12.19 8.97 -29.59
C VAL A 28 -10.99 8.04 -29.47
N LEU A 29 -10.93 7.22 -28.42
CA LEU A 29 -9.83 6.26 -28.24
C LEU A 29 -9.74 5.27 -29.41
N HIS A 30 -10.87 4.74 -29.85
CA HIS A 30 -10.93 3.77 -30.95
C HIS A 30 -10.67 4.42 -32.31
N ALA A 31 -11.16 5.64 -32.54
CA ALA A 31 -10.78 6.39 -33.74
C ALA A 31 -9.26 6.65 -33.78
N ALA A 32 -8.66 6.95 -32.63
CA ALA A 32 -7.22 7.19 -32.49
C ALA A 32 -6.34 5.95 -32.73
N LEU A 33 -6.90 4.73 -32.58
CA LEU A 33 -6.19 3.49 -32.92
C LEU A 33 -5.93 3.37 -34.44
N GLU A 34 -6.85 3.87 -35.25
CA GLU A 34 -6.78 3.80 -36.72
C GLU A 34 -6.17 5.06 -37.34
N THR A 35 -6.48 6.23 -36.75
CA THR A 35 -6.06 7.53 -37.25
C THR A 35 -5.41 8.33 -36.13
N PRO A 36 -4.09 8.63 -36.22
CA PRO A 36 -3.41 9.43 -35.21
C PRO A 36 -4.13 10.77 -34.95
N ILE A 37 -4.19 11.16 -33.68
CA ILE A 37 -4.73 12.46 -33.29
C ILE A 37 -3.89 13.61 -33.88
N SER A 38 -4.52 14.77 -34.08
CA SER A 38 -3.81 15.98 -34.55
C SER A 38 -2.70 16.40 -33.59
N ASN A 39 -1.71 17.13 -34.11
CA ASN A 39 -0.69 17.80 -33.30
C ASN A 39 -0.81 19.33 -33.47
N PRO A 40 -1.08 20.12 -32.41
CA PRO A 40 -1.37 19.66 -31.04
C PRO A 40 -2.70 18.87 -30.95
N PRO A 41 -2.88 18.05 -29.90
CA PRO A 41 -4.15 17.37 -29.65
C PRO A 41 -5.31 18.36 -29.47
N PRO A 42 -6.56 17.99 -29.81
CA PRO A 42 -7.71 18.89 -29.67
C PRO A 42 -7.95 19.40 -28.24
N TYR A 43 -7.59 18.59 -27.23
CA TYR A 43 -7.73 18.96 -25.82
C TYR A 43 -6.60 19.86 -25.30
N TRP A 44 -5.50 19.99 -26.04
CA TRP A 44 -4.25 20.58 -25.54
C TRP A 44 -4.46 21.98 -24.95
N LYS A 45 -5.17 22.82 -25.70
CA LYS A 45 -5.51 24.18 -25.29
C LYS A 45 -6.42 24.19 -24.05
N ALA A 46 -7.42 23.32 -23.98
CA ALA A 46 -8.32 23.25 -22.83
C ALA A 46 -7.58 22.81 -21.56
N ALA A 47 -6.61 21.90 -21.68
CA ALA A 47 -5.76 21.49 -20.56
C ALA A 47 -4.84 22.65 -20.09
N ALA A 48 -4.30 23.45 -21.02
CA ALA A 48 -3.53 24.65 -20.69
C ALA A 48 -4.39 25.74 -20.03
N GLU A 49 -5.60 26.01 -20.55
CA GLU A 49 -6.55 26.98 -19.98
C GLU A 49 -7.01 26.60 -18.56
N GLN A 50 -6.94 25.31 -18.20
CA GLN A 50 -7.17 24.80 -16.84
C GLN A 50 -5.91 24.78 -15.96
N GLY A 51 -4.75 25.23 -16.46
CA GLY A 51 -3.48 25.25 -15.72
C GLY A 51 -2.81 23.87 -15.58
N LEU A 52 -3.33 22.82 -16.21
CA LEU A 52 -2.84 21.44 -16.00
C LEU A 52 -1.43 21.21 -16.55
N GLN A 53 -1.02 21.97 -17.58
CA GLN A 53 0.32 21.82 -18.17
C GLN A 53 1.43 22.39 -17.28
N GLY A 54 1.08 23.34 -16.39
CA GLY A 54 2.00 23.98 -15.47
C GLY A 54 1.69 23.71 -14.00
N VAL A 55 0.99 22.60 -13.68
CA VAL A 55 0.49 22.34 -12.31
C VAL A 55 1.61 22.38 -11.26
N HIS A 56 2.77 21.77 -11.56
CA HIS A 56 3.95 21.71 -10.68
C HIS A 56 4.97 22.83 -10.92
N LEU A 57 4.72 23.70 -11.90
CA LEU A 57 5.66 24.76 -12.28
C LEU A 57 5.44 26.00 -11.41
N SER A 58 6.51 26.76 -11.16
CA SER A 58 6.43 28.02 -10.41
C SER A 58 5.45 29.01 -11.07
N GLU A 59 4.78 29.82 -10.25
CA GLU A 59 3.94 30.92 -10.73
C GLU A 59 4.76 31.93 -11.57
N ASP A 60 6.05 32.09 -11.30
CA ASP A 60 6.95 33.01 -12.01
C ASP A 60 7.12 32.67 -13.50
N VAL A 61 6.93 31.40 -13.85
CA VAL A 61 6.95 30.90 -15.24
C VAL A 61 5.53 30.63 -15.78
N GLY A 62 4.49 31.09 -15.07
CA GLY A 62 3.09 30.92 -15.46
C GLY A 62 2.46 29.58 -15.05
N GLY A 63 3.08 28.86 -14.12
CA GLY A 63 2.54 27.62 -13.54
C GLY A 63 1.49 27.85 -12.44
N GLN A 64 1.23 26.81 -11.64
CA GLN A 64 0.29 26.84 -10.52
C GLN A 64 0.95 26.70 -9.14
N GLY A 65 2.27 26.46 -9.09
CA GLY A 65 3.04 26.41 -7.85
C GLY A 65 2.84 25.17 -6.97
N PHE A 66 2.17 24.13 -7.48
CA PHE A 66 2.02 22.86 -6.74
C PHE A 66 3.26 21.96 -6.86
N GLY A 67 3.24 20.80 -6.23
CA GLY A 67 4.34 19.84 -6.25
C GLY A 67 4.19 18.71 -7.28
N ILE A 68 5.12 17.77 -7.19
CA ILE A 68 5.11 16.51 -7.94
C ILE A 68 3.94 15.64 -7.53
N LEU A 69 3.44 15.72 -6.29
CA LEU A 69 2.24 15.00 -5.86
C LEU A 69 0.99 15.41 -6.65
N GLU A 70 0.72 16.70 -6.81
CA GLU A 70 -0.42 17.20 -7.60
C GLU A 70 -0.26 16.87 -9.09
N LEU A 71 0.97 16.92 -9.61
CA LEU A 71 1.25 16.44 -10.95
C LEU A 71 0.95 14.94 -11.08
N ALA A 72 1.40 14.11 -10.14
CA ALA A 72 1.13 12.67 -10.16
C ALA A 72 -0.38 12.36 -10.09
N ILE A 73 -1.16 13.11 -9.32
CA ILE A 73 -2.63 13.01 -9.32
C ILE A 73 -3.19 13.27 -10.72
N THR A 74 -2.73 14.35 -11.37
CA THR A 74 -3.14 14.71 -12.74
C THR A 74 -2.78 13.60 -13.73
N LEU A 75 -1.54 13.09 -13.70
CA LEU A 75 -1.09 12.05 -14.62
C LEU A 75 -1.80 10.71 -14.39
N ALA A 76 -2.19 10.40 -13.16
CA ALA A 76 -2.99 9.21 -12.86
C ALA A 76 -4.39 9.28 -13.50
N GLU A 77 -5.04 10.44 -13.52
CA GLU A 77 -6.33 10.58 -14.20
C GLU A 77 -6.17 10.57 -15.73
N PHE A 78 -5.08 11.11 -16.28
CA PHE A 78 -4.75 10.93 -17.71
C PHE A 78 -4.49 9.46 -18.07
N GLY A 79 -3.83 8.70 -17.19
CA GLY A 79 -3.67 7.25 -17.32
C GLY A 79 -5.00 6.51 -17.24
N TYR A 80 -5.90 6.94 -16.34
CA TYR A 80 -7.24 6.37 -16.19
C TYR A 80 -8.07 6.52 -17.47
N GLY A 81 -7.91 7.61 -18.23
CA GLY A 81 -8.57 7.78 -19.52
C GLY A 81 -7.78 7.32 -20.74
N ALA A 82 -6.61 6.71 -20.55
CA ALA A 82 -5.67 6.38 -21.63
C ALA A 82 -5.44 7.54 -22.62
N VAL A 83 -5.44 8.78 -22.13
CA VAL A 83 -5.52 9.99 -22.98
C VAL A 83 -4.44 9.96 -24.07
N PRO A 84 -4.79 10.12 -25.36
CA PRO A 84 -3.82 10.08 -26.45
C PRO A 84 -2.90 11.31 -26.47
N GLY A 85 -1.68 11.15 -26.98
CA GLY A 85 -0.80 12.27 -27.31
C GLY A 85 0.30 12.60 -26.29
N PRO A 86 0.82 13.84 -26.30
CA PRO A 86 2.09 14.17 -25.67
C PRO A 86 2.00 14.67 -24.22
N PHE A 87 0.81 14.72 -23.59
CA PHE A 87 0.66 15.38 -22.27
C PHE A 87 1.60 14.83 -21.20
N VAL A 88 1.58 13.51 -20.97
CA VAL A 88 2.46 12.87 -19.97
C VAL A 88 3.95 13.06 -20.31
N PRO A 89 4.44 12.79 -21.55
CA PRO A 89 5.82 13.09 -21.93
C PRO A 89 6.23 14.55 -21.72
N SER A 90 5.36 15.50 -22.07
CA SER A 90 5.62 16.93 -21.93
C SER A 90 5.66 17.36 -20.47
N ALA A 91 4.76 16.83 -19.64
CA ALA A 91 4.76 17.06 -18.20
C ALA A 91 6.06 16.56 -17.55
N ILE A 92 6.49 15.33 -17.90
CA ILE A 92 7.77 14.77 -17.41
C ILE A 92 8.95 15.66 -17.84
N ALA A 93 9.02 16.04 -19.11
CA ALA A 93 10.09 16.92 -19.60
C ALA A 93 10.12 18.27 -18.88
N SER A 94 8.95 18.87 -18.63
CA SER A 94 8.85 20.12 -17.86
C SER A 94 9.28 19.96 -16.40
N ALA A 95 8.99 18.82 -15.76
CA ALA A 95 9.45 18.52 -14.41
C ALA A 95 10.98 18.36 -14.34
N LEU A 96 11.61 17.78 -15.37
CA LEU A 96 13.07 17.69 -15.48
C LEU A 96 13.72 19.08 -15.61
N ILE A 97 13.15 19.96 -16.44
CA ILE A 97 13.63 21.34 -16.59
C ILE A 97 13.44 22.12 -15.29
N SER A 98 12.27 22.02 -14.65
CA SER A 98 11.97 22.70 -13.39
C SER A 98 12.86 22.25 -12.25
N ALA A 99 13.22 20.96 -12.20
CA ALA A 99 14.14 20.41 -11.21
C ALA A 99 15.59 20.88 -11.39
N HIS A 100 15.96 21.32 -12.59
CA HIS A 100 17.23 21.99 -12.84
C HIS A 100 17.20 23.46 -12.41
N ASP A 101 16.16 24.17 -12.83
CA ASP A 101 15.93 25.58 -12.58
C ASP A 101 14.42 25.89 -12.68
N ALA A 102 13.81 26.24 -11.55
CA ALA A 102 12.37 26.51 -11.45
C ALA A 102 11.96 27.79 -12.20
N GLU A 103 12.91 28.67 -12.51
CA GLU A 103 12.70 29.91 -13.26
C GLU A 103 13.23 29.81 -14.71
N SER A 104 13.54 28.60 -15.17
CA SER A 104 14.12 28.39 -16.50
C SER A 104 13.25 29.04 -17.59
N PRO A 105 13.84 29.81 -18.52
CA PRO A 105 13.09 30.48 -19.59
C PRO A 105 12.40 29.49 -20.55
N LEU A 106 12.78 28.21 -20.51
CA LEU A 106 12.15 27.15 -21.30
C LEU A 106 10.76 26.73 -20.76
N LEU A 107 10.44 27.08 -19.51
CA LEU A 107 9.21 26.64 -18.85
C LEU A 107 7.97 27.44 -19.25
N GLY A 108 8.11 28.72 -19.61
CA GLY A 108 6.96 29.59 -19.89
C GLY A 108 6.05 29.06 -21.02
N GLY A 109 6.66 28.59 -22.12
CA GLY A 109 5.90 27.97 -23.23
C GLY A 109 5.32 26.60 -22.88
N LEU A 110 5.93 25.88 -21.93
CA LEU A 110 5.40 24.59 -21.44
C LEU A 110 4.20 24.82 -20.51
N ALA A 111 4.24 25.86 -19.66
CA ALA A 111 3.13 26.23 -18.80
C ALA A 111 1.91 26.73 -19.59
N SER A 112 2.13 27.56 -20.62
CA SER A 112 1.05 28.07 -21.50
C SER A 112 0.52 27.04 -22.51
N GLY A 113 1.29 25.97 -22.74
CA GLY A 113 1.04 24.97 -23.76
C GLY A 113 1.35 25.38 -25.20
N ASP A 114 2.12 26.46 -25.39
CA ASP A 114 2.68 26.81 -26.70
C ASP A 114 3.82 25.87 -27.13
N THR A 115 4.48 25.23 -26.15
CA THR A 115 5.57 24.26 -26.37
C THR A 115 5.10 22.87 -25.98
N ILE A 116 5.37 21.88 -26.84
CA ILE A 116 5.26 20.47 -26.51
C ILE A 116 6.67 19.93 -26.30
N ALA A 117 6.92 19.30 -25.16
CA ALA A 117 8.20 18.64 -24.90
C ALA A 117 8.09 17.12 -24.89
N ALA A 118 9.22 16.46 -25.11
CA ALA A 118 9.41 15.03 -24.93
C ALA A 118 10.67 14.76 -24.12
N TYR A 119 10.78 13.56 -23.58
CA TYR A 119 11.94 13.12 -22.79
C TYR A 119 12.36 11.71 -23.20
N ALA A 120 13.58 11.33 -22.83
CA ALA A 120 14.01 9.94 -22.85
C ALA A 120 14.64 9.56 -21.50
N ILE A 121 14.42 8.33 -21.04
CA ILE A 121 15.01 7.82 -19.79
C ILE A 121 16.48 7.44 -19.95
N ASP A 122 16.82 6.84 -21.10
CA ASP A 122 18.17 6.42 -21.47
C ASP A 122 18.43 6.85 -22.91
N SER A 123 19.71 6.93 -23.28
CA SER A 123 20.14 7.55 -24.54
C SER A 123 21.47 6.97 -25.03
N GLY A 124 21.61 6.85 -26.35
CA GLY A 124 22.88 6.56 -27.02
C GLY A 124 23.62 7.82 -27.47
N LEU A 125 23.19 9.01 -27.03
CA LEU A 125 23.84 10.27 -27.36
C LEU A 125 25.14 10.45 -26.58
N THR A 126 26.12 11.03 -27.26
CA THR A 126 27.41 11.42 -26.72
C THR A 126 27.64 12.90 -26.96
N ALA A 127 28.30 13.56 -26.03
CA ALA A 127 28.65 14.98 -26.13
C ALA A 127 30.17 15.18 -25.98
N THR A 128 30.72 16.13 -26.73
CA THR A 128 32.09 16.64 -26.56
C THR A 128 32.05 18.13 -26.31
N ARG A 129 32.75 18.59 -25.27
CA ARG A 129 32.85 20.02 -24.94
C ARG A 129 33.81 20.73 -25.88
N GLN A 130 33.37 21.81 -26.53
CA GLN A 130 34.17 22.65 -27.40
C GLN A 130 33.97 24.12 -27.00
N GLY A 131 34.86 24.62 -26.14
CA GLY A 131 34.69 25.95 -25.55
C GLY A 131 33.48 26.00 -24.60
N ASP A 132 32.56 26.92 -24.85
CA ASP A 132 31.30 27.13 -24.15
C ASP A 132 30.12 26.33 -24.74
N LYS A 133 30.39 25.43 -25.70
CA LYS A 133 29.38 24.62 -26.37
C LYS A 133 29.57 23.13 -26.12
N LEU A 134 28.46 22.40 -26.17
CA LEU A 134 28.44 20.95 -26.32
C LEU A 134 28.12 20.58 -27.78
N VAL A 135 28.90 19.67 -28.34
CA VAL A 135 28.63 19.07 -29.65
C VAL A 135 28.12 17.66 -29.46
N ILE A 136 26.86 17.43 -29.81
CA ILE A 136 26.11 16.20 -29.50
C ILE A 136 25.95 15.34 -30.74
N ARG A 137 26.19 14.04 -30.59
CA ARG A 137 26.08 13.03 -31.65
C ARG A 137 25.44 11.74 -31.14
N GLY A 138 24.74 11.04 -32.01
CA GLY A 138 24.25 9.68 -31.75
C GLY A 138 22.74 9.56 -31.96
N GLU A 139 22.15 8.55 -31.33
CA GLU A 139 20.74 8.21 -31.49
C GLU A 139 20.10 7.87 -30.15
N VAL A 140 18.86 8.32 -29.98
CA VAL A 140 17.93 7.84 -28.96
C VAL A 140 16.78 7.16 -29.66
N ARG A 141 16.43 5.95 -29.22
CA ARG A 141 15.37 5.15 -29.83
C ARG A 141 14.12 5.15 -28.96
N ALA A 142 12.97 5.02 -29.61
CA ALA A 142 11.65 4.91 -29.00
C ALA A 142 11.33 6.06 -28.01
N VAL A 143 11.60 7.29 -28.41
CA VAL A 143 11.30 8.49 -27.61
C VAL A 143 9.80 8.79 -27.70
N PRO A 144 9.06 8.77 -26.58
CA PRO A 144 7.61 9.00 -26.59
C PRO A 144 7.30 10.44 -26.99
N ALA A 145 6.36 10.57 -27.93
CA ALA A 145 5.89 11.83 -28.47
C ALA A 145 6.96 12.75 -29.10
N ALA A 146 8.16 12.25 -29.42
CA ALA A 146 9.23 13.08 -29.98
C ALA A 146 8.86 13.78 -31.30
N ALA A 147 8.11 13.12 -32.19
CA ALA A 147 7.63 13.75 -33.43
C ALA A 147 6.54 14.80 -33.22
N GLN A 148 5.94 14.86 -32.02
CA GLN A 148 4.96 15.88 -31.65
C GLN A 148 5.62 17.06 -30.92
N ALA A 149 6.84 16.89 -30.42
CA ALA A 149 7.54 17.84 -29.58
C ALA A 149 8.34 18.86 -30.40
N SER A 150 8.39 20.10 -29.90
CA SER A 150 9.32 21.13 -30.35
C SER A 150 10.58 21.21 -29.49
N LEU A 151 10.56 20.60 -28.30
CA LEU A 151 11.68 20.55 -27.34
C LEU A 151 11.89 19.13 -26.83
N LEU A 152 13.13 18.65 -26.74
CA LEU A 152 13.47 17.33 -26.23
C LEU A 152 14.47 17.43 -25.07
N VAL A 153 14.15 16.81 -23.93
CA VAL A 153 15.03 16.71 -22.76
C VAL A 153 15.67 15.33 -22.73
N LEU A 154 16.96 15.25 -23.09
CA LEU A 154 17.64 13.98 -23.34
C LEU A 154 18.92 13.86 -22.48
N PRO A 155 19.22 12.67 -21.94
CA PRO A 155 20.53 12.42 -21.34
C PRO A 155 21.59 12.28 -22.44
N VAL A 156 22.79 12.80 -22.19
CA VAL A 156 23.96 12.68 -23.05
C VAL A 156 25.15 12.16 -22.24
N SER A 157 25.84 11.16 -22.77
CA SER A 157 27.10 10.69 -22.18
C SER A 157 28.21 11.67 -22.52
N ILE A 158 28.89 12.21 -21.51
CA ILE A 158 30.04 13.09 -21.67
C ILE A 158 31.19 12.59 -20.80
N GLU A 159 32.31 12.27 -21.45
CA GLU A 159 33.47 11.64 -20.83
C GLU A 159 33.07 10.35 -20.06
N SER A 160 33.13 10.37 -18.73
CA SER A 160 32.72 9.29 -17.84
C SER A 160 31.46 9.61 -17.03
N SER A 161 30.69 10.62 -17.44
CA SER A 161 29.50 11.12 -16.75
C SER A 161 28.31 11.26 -17.69
N GLU A 162 27.16 11.62 -17.15
CA GLU A 162 25.94 11.91 -17.89
C GLU A 162 25.47 13.32 -17.55
N GLU A 163 25.17 14.11 -18.57
CA GLU A 163 24.52 15.42 -18.45
C GLU A 163 23.14 15.36 -19.11
N TRP A 164 22.20 16.17 -18.64
CA TRP A 164 20.89 16.34 -19.26
C TRP A 164 20.88 17.61 -20.11
N VAL A 165 20.32 17.55 -21.31
CA VAL A 165 20.28 18.68 -22.25
C VAL A 165 18.89 18.88 -22.84
N ALA A 166 18.52 20.14 -23.06
CA ALA A 166 17.31 20.53 -23.77
C ALA A 166 17.65 20.89 -25.23
N LEU A 167 17.12 20.13 -26.18
CA LEU A 167 17.40 20.25 -27.60
C LEU A 167 16.14 20.67 -28.36
N ASP A 168 16.26 21.68 -29.22
CA ASP A 168 15.19 22.08 -30.11
C ASP A 168 15.01 21.00 -31.20
N ALA A 169 13.76 20.61 -31.47
CA ALA A 169 13.45 19.48 -32.35
C ALA A 169 13.88 19.71 -33.81
N ASP A 170 13.95 20.98 -34.24
CA ASP A 170 14.38 21.38 -35.59
C ASP A 170 15.89 21.18 -35.83
N ALA A 171 16.68 21.06 -34.76
CA ALA A 171 18.09 20.71 -34.81
C ALA A 171 18.33 19.18 -34.88
N LEU A 172 17.28 18.36 -34.80
CA LEU A 172 17.35 16.91 -34.71
C LEU A 172 16.72 16.24 -35.93
N GLU A 173 17.18 15.04 -36.25
CA GLU A 173 16.48 14.15 -37.18
C GLU A 173 15.51 13.29 -36.38
N VAL A 174 14.20 13.48 -36.59
CA VAL A 174 13.14 12.73 -35.91
C VAL A 174 12.45 11.79 -36.90
N GLU A 175 12.53 10.49 -36.65
CA GLU A 175 11.96 9.43 -37.49
C GLU A 175 10.81 8.73 -36.76
N ASP A 176 9.59 8.86 -37.27
CA ASP A 176 8.42 8.18 -36.71
C ASP A 176 8.57 6.66 -36.69
N VAL A 177 8.19 6.04 -35.57
CA VAL A 177 8.16 4.60 -35.41
C VAL A 177 6.78 4.15 -34.97
N LYS A 178 6.29 3.07 -35.60
CA LYS A 178 4.99 2.51 -35.24
C LYS A 178 5.02 1.98 -33.81
N SER A 179 4.27 2.63 -32.94
CA SER A 179 4.09 2.22 -31.55
C SER A 179 3.20 0.99 -31.42
N LEU A 180 3.39 0.21 -30.35
CA LEU A 180 2.48 -0.86 -29.96
C LEU A 180 1.13 -0.32 -29.50
N ASP A 181 1.14 0.85 -28.88
CA ASP A 181 -0.03 1.68 -28.57
C ASP A 181 -0.05 2.89 -29.52
N PRO A 182 -0.90 2.89 -30.56
CA PRO A 182 -1.02 4.02 -31.49
C PRO A 182 -1.35 5.35 -30.81
N LEU A 183 -1.96 5.35 -29.62
CA LEU A 183 -2.30 6.56 -28.87
C LEU A 183 -1.07 7.18 -28.17
N ARG A 184 0.03 6.43 -28.06
CA ARG A 184 1.34 6.87 -27.55
C ARG A 184 2.37 6.77 -28.68
N PRO A 185 2.49 7.77 -29.57
CA PRO A 185 3.42 7.73 -30.68
C PRO A 185 4.88 7.73 -30.20
N LEU A 186 5.76 7.10 -30.97
CA LEU A 186 7.19 6.98 -30.68
C LEU A 186 8.00 7.45 -31.88
N ALA A 187 9.19 8.01 -31.65
CA ALA A 187 10.14 8.29 -32.71
C ALA A 187 11.58 7.88 -32.35
N HIS A 188 12.43 7.71 -33.35
CA HIS A 188 13.88 7.72 -33.19
C HIS A 188 14.38 9.14 -33.38
N VAL A 189 15.33 9.56 -32.55
CA VAL A 189 15.88 10.91 -32.53
C VAL A 189 17.38 10.81 -32.74
N ARG A 190 17.89 11.44 -33.79
CA ARG A 190 19.33 11.47 -34.09
C ARG A 190 19.86 12.89 -34.02
N ALA A 191 20.99 13.04 -33.33
CA ALA A 191 21.77 14.26 -33.31
C ALA A 191 22.99 14.08 -34.21
N ASN A 192 23.15 14.96 -35.19
CA ASN A 192 24.27 14.94 -36.11
C ASN A 192 25.14 16.18 -35.91
N ALA A 193 26.01 16.11 -34.88
CA ALA A 193 26.90 17.19 -34.48
C ALA A 193 26.13 18.49 -34.11
N VAL A 194 25.04 18.33 -33.36
CA VAL A 194 24.21 19.43 -32.87
C VAL A 194 25.00 20.23 -31.84
N GLU A 195 25.09 21.54 -32.02
CA GLU A 195 25.76 22.44 -31.08
C GLU A 195 24.74 23.10 -30.16
N VAL A 196 24.97 23.02 -28.85
CA VAL A 196 24.17 23.76 -27.86
C VAL A 196 25.06 24.52 -26.88
N GLY A 197 24.60 25.69 -26.44
CA GLY A 197 25.26 26.48 -25.40
C GLY A 197 25.02 25.91 -24.00
N THR A 198 25.72 26.45 -23.02
CA THR A 198 25.55 26.07 -21.60
C THR A 198 24.16 26.37 -21.05
N ASP A 199 23.42 27.31 -21.65
CA ASP A 199 22.03 27.65 -21.32
C ASP A 199 21.04 26.50 -21.60
N ARG A 200 21.44 25.51 -22.38
CA ARG A 200 20.66 24.31 -22.70
C ARG A 200 21.07 23.08 -21.89
N VAL A 201 22.09 23.20 -21.03
CA VAL A 201 22.59 22.12 -20.19
C VAL A 201 21.93 22.21 -18.82
N LEU A 202 21.19 21.16 -18.43
CA LEU A 202 20.49 21.07 -17.16
C LEU A 202 21.46 20.65 -16.03
N SER A 203 22.47 21.47 -15.76
CA SER A 203 23.63 21.15 -14.92
C SER A 203 23.33 20.80 -13.46
N ASN A 204 22.24 21.35 -12.89
CA ASN A 204 21.79 21.06 -11.52
C ASN A 204 20.94 19.76 -11.41
N LEU A 205 20.63 19.10 -12.53
CA LEU A 205 19.82 17.90 -12.55
C LEU A 205 20.71 16.65 -12.53
N SER A 206 20.78 15.97 -11.38
CA SER A 206 21.51 14.71 -11.28
C SER A 206 20.79 13.56 -12.00
N ARG A 207 21.54 12.54 -12.39
CA ARG A 207 21.00 11.29 -12.97
C ARG A 207 19.94 10.65 -12.08
N ASP A 208 20.18 10.55 -10.77
CA ASP A 208 19.26 9.90 -9.85
C ASP A 208 17.98 10.70 -9.66
N HIS A 209 18.08 12.04 -9.61
CA HIS A 209 16.93 12.92 -9.49
C HIS A 209 16.06 12.88 -10.76
N ALA A 210 16.66 13.01 -11.95
CA ALA A 210 15.96 12.87 -13.22
C ALA A 210 15.22 11.53 -13.33
N ARG A 211 15.91 10.43 -12.97
CA ARG A 211 15.34 9.10 -13.03
C ARG A 211 14.20 8.92 -12.03
N ALA A 212 14.31 9.50 -10.83
CA ALA A 212 13.24 9.47 -9.83
C ALA A 212 11.99 10.21 -10.31
N LEU A 213 12.15 11.40 -10.90
CA LEU A 213 11.04 12.16 -11.50
C LEU A 213 10.34 11.36 -12.61
N ILE A 214 11.11 10.89 -13.60
CA ILE A 214 10.57 10.08 -14.71
C ILE A 214 9.82 8.86 -14.19
N THR A 215 10.45 8.11 -13.28
CA THR A 215 9.91 6.85 -12.76
C THR A 215 8.62 7.09 -11.97
N THR A 216 8.59 8.12 -11.13
CA THR A 216 7.43 8.45 -10.29
C THR A 216 6.24 8.86 -11.16
N LEU A 217 6.47 9.76 -12.12
CA LEU A 217 5.43 10.29 -12.99
C LEU A 217 4.89 9.26 -13.99
N LEU A 218 5.76 8.39 -14.54
CA LEU A 218 5.32 7.22 -15.31
C LEU A 218 4.51 6.24 -14.46
N SER A 219 4.92 6.04 -13.21
CA SER A 219 4.22 5.14 -12.28
C SER A 219 2.82 5.68 -11.94
N ALA A 220 2.65 6.99 -11.90
CA ALA A 220 1.32 7.61 -11.75
C ALA A 220 0.39 7.27 -12.92
N GLU A 221 0.87 7.35 -14.17
CA GLU A 221 0.08 6.93 -15.34
C GLU A 221 -0.27 5.43 -15.27
N CYS A 222 0.69 4.58 -14.87
CA CYS A 222 0.45 3.14 -14.64
C CYS A 222 -0.67 2.89 -13.63
N VAL A 223 -0.69 3.62 -12.50
CA VAL A 223 -1.74 3.50 -11.49
C VAL A 223 -3.10 3.91 -12.06
N GLY A 224 -3.15 4.93 -12.90
CA GLY A 224 -4.34 5.30 -13.66
C GLY A 224 -4.90 4.14 -14.50
N VAL A 225 -4.04 3.51 -15.30
CA VAL A 225 -4.38 2.33 -16.12
C VAL A 225 -4.86 1.17 -15.25
N ALA A 226 -4.18 0.89 -14.13
CA ALA A 226 -4.54 -0.20 -13.22
C ALA A 226 -5.91 0.01 -12.56
N ARG A 227 -6.20 1.25 -12.16
CA ARG A 227 -7.50 1.66 -11.63
C ARG A 227 -8.60 1.46 -12.66
N TRP A 228 -8.42 1.95 -13.88
CA TRP A 228 -9.42 1.76 -14.94
C TRP A 228 -9.70 0.28 -15.19
N ALA A 229 -8.65 -0.55 -15.27
CA ALA A 229 -8.80 -1.97 -15.52
C ALA A 229 -9.56 -2.68 -14.38
N THR A 230 -9.27 -2.31 -13.12
CA THR A 230 -9.94 -2.85 -11.93
C THR A 230 -11.40 -2.44 -11.85
N ASP A 231 -11.70 -1.15 -12.07
CA ASP A 231 -13.06 -0.62 -12.07
C ASP A 231 -13.89 -1.28 -13.18
N THR A 232 -13.36 -1.30 -14.40
CA THR A 232 -14.05 -1.85 -15.58
C THR A 232 -14.34 -3.34 -15.44
N ALA A 233 -13.36 -4.13 -14.95
CA ALA A 233 -13.57 -5.55 -14.65
C ALA A 233 -14.65 -5.76 -13.59
N THR A 234 -14.61 -4.97 -12.51
CA THR A 234 -15.57 -5.05 -11.41
C THR A 234 -16.98 -4.70 -11.86
N GLU A 235 -17.16 -3.61 -12.60
CA GLU A 235 -18.48 -3.18 -13.09
C GLU A 235 -19.07 -4.21 -14.06
N TYR A 236 -18.26 -4.76 -14.97
CA TYR A 236 -18.70 -5.84 -15.83
C TYR A 236 -19.11 -7.09 -15.04
N ALA A 237 -18.33 -7.44 -14.00
CA ALA A 237 -18.64 -8.60 -13.16
C ALA A 237 -19.96 -8.47 -12.38
N LYS A 238 -20.40 -7.25 -12.07
CA LYS A 238 -21.70 -6.99 -11.41
C LYS A 238 -22.90 -7.28 -12.31
N ILE A 239 -22.76 -7.09 -13.62
CA ILE A 239 -23.89 -7.12 -14.55
C ILE A 239 -23.89 -8.33 -15.49
N ARG A 240 -22.71 -8.90 -15.78
CA ARG A 240 -22.60 -10.01 -16.73
C ARG A 240 -23.14 -11.30 -16.11
N GLU A 241 -24.10 -11.96 -16.75
CA GLU A 241 -24.72 -13.17 -16.19
C GLU A 241 -24.25 -14.50 -16.81
N GLN A 242 -23.85 -15.47 -16.00
CA GLN A 242 -23.67 -16.87 -16.44
C GLN A 242 -24.40 -17.79 -15.48
N PHE A 243 -24.99 -18.87 -16.02
CA PHE A 243 -25.78 -19.81 -15.22
C PHE A 243 -26.87 -19.12 -14.37
N GLY A 244 -27.51 -18.09 -14.93
CA GLY A 244 -28.62 -17.35 -14.31
C GLY A 244 -28.23 -16.41 -13.16
N ARG A 245 -26.96 -16.04 -13.03
CA ARG A 245 -26.49 -15.12 -11.97
C ARG A 245 -25.33 -14.24 -12.45
N PRO A 246 -25.12 -13.05 -11.85
CA PRO A 246 -23.94 -12.24 -12.12
C PRO A 246 -22.64 -13.02 -11.88
N ILE A 247 -21.66 -12.87 -12.78
CA ILE A 247 -20.40 -13.59 -12.67
C ILE A 247 -19.62 -13.17 -11.42
N GLY A 248 -19.84 -11.96 -10.91
CA GLY A 248 -19.31 -11.46 -9.65
C GLY A 248 -19.81 -12.22 -8.41
N GLN A 249 -20.77 -13.16 -8.53
CA GLN A 249 -21.10 -14.11 -7.45
C GLN A 249 -20.20 -15.35 -7.44
N PHE A 250 -19.45 -15.62 -8.52
CA PHE A 250 -18.54 -16.76 -8.55
C PHE A 250 -17.23 -16.39 -7.88
N GLN A 251 -16.85 -17.16 -6.86
CA GLN A 251 -15.68 -16.91 -6.04
C GLN A 251 -14.39 -16.70 -6.87
N ALA A 252 -14.21 -17.45 -7.97
CA ALA A 252 -13.05 -17.29 -8.86
C ALA A 252 -12.95 -15.88 -9.49
N ILE A 253 -14.09 -15.28 -9.88
CA ILE A 253 -14.13 -13.92 -10.44
C ILE A 253 -13.98 -12.89 -9.32
N LYS A 254 -14.64 -13.11 -8.17
CA LYS A 254 -14.48 -12.24 -6.99
C LYS A 254 -13.02 -12.11 -6.59
N HIS A 255 -12.35 -13.24 -6.39
CA HIS A 255 -10.98 -13.28 -5.89
C HIS A 255 -10.01 -12.65 -6.88
N LYS A 256 -10.25 -12.83 -8.19
CA LYS A 256 -9.52 -12.15 -9.25
C LYS A 256 -9.66 -10.62 -9.13
N CYS A 257 -10.88 -10.10 -9.05
CA CYS A 257 -11.11 -8.65 -8.89
C CYS A 257 -10.52 -8.11 -7.57
N SER A 258 -10.64 -8.88 -6.48
CA SER A 258 -10.02 -8.53 -5.18
C SER A 258 -8.49 -8.48 -5.24
N GLY A 259 -7.86 -9.37 -6.03
CA GLY A 259 -6.43 -9.32 -6.29
C GLY A 259 -6.03 -8.07 -7.08
N MET A 260 -6.81 -7.72 -8.12
CA MET A 260 -6.57 -6.52 -8.93
C MET A 260 -6.59 -5.23 -8.09
N ILE A 261 -7.59 -5.07 -7.22
CA ILE A 261 -7.65 -3.88 -6.35
C ILE A 261 -6.54 -3.87 -5.31
N ALA A 262 -6.18 -5.03 -4.73
CA ALA A 262 -5.08 -5.09 -3.76
C ALA A 262 -3.74 -4.66 -4.38
N GLU A 263 -3.44 -5.10 -5.60
CA GLU A 263 -2.24 -4.69 -6.33
C GLU A 263 -2.28 -3.20 -6.73
N THR A 264 -3.44 -2.74 -7.19
CA THR A 264 -3.67 -1.33 -7.54
C THR A 264 -3.45 -0.42 -6.33
N GLU A 265 -4.00 -0.76 -5.16
CA GLU A 265 -3.82 0.03 -3.94
C GLU A 265 -2.37 0.03 -3.45
N ARG A 266 -1.66 -1.10 -3.54
CA ARG A 266 -0.23 -1.18 -3.19
C ARG A 266 0.62 -0.30 -4.10
N ALA A 267 0.38 -0.33 -5.40
CA ALA A 267 1.08 0.53 -6.36
C ALA A 267 0.73 2.01 -6.15
N THR A 268 -0.55 2.33 -5.90
CA THR A 268 -1.01 3.71 -5.61
C THR A 268 -0.31 4.28 -4.38
N ALA A 269 -0.20 3.49 -3.32
CA ALA A 269 0.51 3.89 -2.11
C ALA A 269 2.00 4.18 -2.39
N ALA A 270 2.68 3.33 -3.16
CA ALA A 270 4.07 3.54 -3.53
C ALA A 270 4.30 4.82 -4.37
N VAL A 271 3.41 5.11 -5.33
CA VAL A 271 3.49 6.34 -6.13
C VAL A 271 3.24 7.60 -5.29
N TRP A 272 2.26 7.52 -4.38
CA TRP A 272 1.98 8.61 -3.44
C TRP A 272 3.20 8.95 -2.59
N ASP A 273 3.88 7.95 -2.00
CA ASP A 273 5.10 8.19 -1.21
C ASP A 273 6.27 8.66 -2.07
N ALA A 274 6.47 8.11 -3.27
CA ALA A 274 7.52 8.56 -4.18
C ALA A 274 7.36 10.04 -4.58
N SER A 275 6.12 10.49 -4.78
CA SER A 275 5.84 11.89 -5.11
C SER A 275 6.13 12.81 -3.92
N ARG A 276 5.66 12.45 -2.73
CA ARG A 276 5.96 13.17 -1.47
C ARG A 276 7.46 13.25 -1.18
N ALA A 277 8.18 12.15 -1.38
CA ALA A 277 9.62 12.11 -1.15
C ALA A 277 10.39 13.09 -2.05
N ILE A 278 9.91 13.32 -3.29
CA ILE A 278 10.49 14.32 -4.19
C ILE A 278 10.12 15.75 -3.73
N ASP A 279 8.88 15.99 -3.33
CA ASP A 279 8.44 17.30 -2.82
C ASP A 279 9.18 17.69 -1.52
N GLU A 280 9.42 16.74 -0.62
CA GLU A 280 10.25 16.91 0.57
C GLU A 280 11.70 17.28 0.20
N PHE A 281 12.25 16.62 -0.84
CA PHE A 281 13.58 16.94 -1.35
C PHE A 281 13.65 18.37 -1.95
N HIS A 282 12.64 18.80 -2.69
CA HIS A 282 12.58 20.15 -3.28
C HIS A 282 12.37 21.25 -2.25
N SER A 283 11.50 21.02 -1.27
CA SER A 283 11.18 22.03 -0.24
C SER A 283 12.28 22.19 0.82
N GLY A 284 13.18 21.22 0.95
CA GLY A 284 14.20 21.20 2.01
C GLY A 284 13.63 20.97 3.42
N SER A 285 12.36 20.56 3.51
CA SER A 285 11.63 20.30 4.76
C SER A 285 12.03 18.95 5.36
N ALA A 286 12.26 18.92 6.68
CA ALA A 286 12.56 17.76 7.53
C ALA A 286 13.89 17.00 7.23
N GLY A 287 14.96 17.35 7.96
CA GLY A 287 16.17 16.52 8.10
C GLY A 287 17.32 16.79 7.12
N GLY A 288 17.05 17.52 6.03
CA GLY A 288 18.02 17.79 4.96
C GLY A 288 17.82 16.85 3.76
N SER A 289 18.30 17.28 2.59
CA SER A 289 17.98 16.67 1.29
C SER A 289 18.24 15.15 1.18
N GLU A 290 19.15 14.59 2.00
CA GLU A 290 19.48 13.16 2.01
C GLU A 290 18.44 12.28 2.75
N ASP A 291 17.69 12.84 3.69
CA ASP A 291 16.71 12.07 4.50
C ASP A 291 15.44 11.71 3.72
N SER A 292 15.14 12.44 2.65
CA SER A 292 14.00 12.17 1.76
C SER A 292 14.07 10.78 1.12
N LYS A 293 15.27 10.28 0.83
CA LYS A 293 15.51 9.00 0.12
C LYS A 293 14.59 8.81 -1.11
N TYR A 294 14.33 9.89 -1.85
CA TYR A 294 13.43 9.89 -3.01
C TYR A 294 13.79 8.83 -4.05
N ALA A 295 15.08 8.52 -4.21
CA ALA A 295 15.55 7.50 -5.17
C ALA A 295 15.05 6.10 -4.80
N PHE A 296 15.02 5.76 -3.50
CA PHE A 296 14.47 4.50 -3.00
C PHE A 296 12.96 4.45 -3.21
N ALA A 297 12.23 5.49 -2.81
CA ALA A 297 10.77 5.55 -2.96
C ALA A 297 10.33 5.45 -4.44
N ALA A 298 11.00 6.20 -5.33
CA ALA A 298 10.77 6.11 -6.77
C ALA A 298 11.11 4.72 -7.33
N ALA A 299 12.17 4.06 -6.84
CA ALA A 299 12.49 2.70 -7.27
C ALA A 299 11.46 1.66 -6.80
N VAL A 300 10.86 1.84 -5.61
CA VAL A 300 9.73 1.03 -5.14
C VAL A 300 8.51 1.25 -6.05
N ALA A 301 8.16 2.50 -6.39
CA ALA A 301 7.08 2.79 -7.32
C ALA A 301 7.31 2.17 -8.70
N GLY A 302 8.52 2.31 -9.26
CA GLY A 302 8.93 1.72 -10.54
C GLY A 302 8.98 0.18 -10.53
N THR A 303 9.11 -0.44 -9.35
CA THR A 303 9.03 -1.91 -9.21
C THR A 303 7.57 -2.40 -9.24
N LEU A 304 6.63 -1.63 -8.69
CA LEU A 304 5.27 -2.09 -8.41
C LEU A 304 4.23 -1.62 -9.44
N ALA A 305 4.29 -0.35 -9.86
CA ALA A 305 3.27 0.26 -10.71
C ALA A 305 3.18 -0.34 -12.13
N PRO A 306 4.28 -0.55 -12.89
CA PRO A 306 4.17 -1.16 -14.22
C PRO A 306 3.65 -2.61 -14.16
N VAL A 307 4.00 -3.36 -13.11
CA VAL A 307 3.50 -4.72 -12.88
C VAL A 307 1.99 -4.70 -12.62
N ALA A 308 1.52 -3.79 -11.75
CA ALA A 308 0.10 -3.63 -11.45
C ALA A 308 -0.69 -3.24 -12.71
N ALA A 309 -0.22 -2.26 -13.50
CA ALA A 309 -0.87 -1.84 -14.74
C ALA A 309 -1.00 -3.00 -15.74
N GLN A 310 0.07 -3.76 -15.94
CA GLN A 310 0.07 -4.87 -16.88
C GLN A 310 -0.82 -6.02 -16.40
N HIS A 311 -0.69 -6.47 -15.15
CA HIS A 311 -1.45 -7.60 -14.63
C HIS A 311 -2.94 -7.29 -14.54
N THR A 312 -3.33 -6.11 -14.05
CA THR A 312 -4.75 -5.72 -14.01
C THR A 312 -5.35 -5.55 -15.41
N ALA A 313 -4.61 -5.01 -16.39
CA ALA A 313 -5.10 -4.96 -17.76
C ALA A 313 -5.31 -6.37 -18.36
N GLN A 314 -4.40 -7.30 -18.08
CA GLN A 314 -4.55 -8.72 -18.47
C GLN A 314 -5.77 -9.35 -17.81
N GLU A 315 -5.97 -9.13 -16.51
CA GLU A 315 -7.09 -9.70 -15.78
C GLU A 315 -8.44 -9.07 -16.17
N CYS A 316 -8.45 -7.79 -16.52
CA CYS A 316 -9.63 -7.14 -17.07
C CYS A 316 -10.08 -7.82 -18.38
N ILE A 317 -9.14 -8.19 -19.27
CA ILE A 317 -9.44 -9.01 -20.46
C ILE A 317 -10.05 -10.35 -20.05
N GLN A 318 -9.47 -11.05 -19.06
CA GLN A 318 -9.98 -12.35 -18.61
C GLN A 318 -11.40 -12.27 -18.04
N VAL A 319 -11.70 -11.22 -17.26
CA VAL A 319 -13.05 -11.00 -16.69
C VAL A 319 -14.07 -10.71 -17.79
N HIS A 320 -13.69 -9.96 -18.83
CA HIS A 320 -14.55 -9.69 -19.99
C HIS A 320 -14.72 -10.91 -20.90
N GLY A 321 -13.73 -11.81 -20.91
CA GLY A 321 -13.71 -12.99 -21.77
C GLY A 321 -13.49 -12.60 -23.24
N GLY A 322 -14.22 -13.23 -24.15
CA GLY A 322 -14.03 -13.05 -25.60
C GLY A 322 -14.04 -11.59 -26.05
N ILE A 323 -15.01 -10.78 -25.58
CA ILE A 323 -15.11 -9.35 -25.95
C ILE A 323 -13.89 -8.54 -25.50
N GLY A 324 -13.28 -8.90 -24.37
CA GLY A 324 -12.10 -8.23 -23.85
C GLY A 324 -10.87 -8.36 -24.76
N PHE A 325 -10.83 -9.37 -25.63
CA PHE A 325 -9.75 -9.62 -26.58
C PHE A 325 -9.99 -8.98 -27.97
N THR A 326 -11.09 -8.26 -28.15
CA THR A 326 -11.49 -7.69 -29.44
C THR A 326 -11.07 -6.24 -29.61
N TRP A 327 -11.18 -5.70 -30.83
CA TRP A 327 -10.90 -4.29 -31.10
C TRP A 327 -12.00 -3.38 -30.57
N GLU A 328 -13.21 -3.92 -30.45
CA GLU A 328 -14.46 -3.24 -30.13
C GLU A 328 -14.57 -2.82 -28.66
N HIS A 329 -13.69 -3.31 -27.80
CA HIS A 329 -13.67 -2.98 -26.37
C HIS A 329 -12.38 -2.31 -25.95
N ASP A 330 -12.48 -1.33 -25.05
CA ASP A 330 -11.36 -0.49 -24.57
C ASP A 330 -10.22 -1.27 -23.93
N THR A 331 -10.46 -2.51 -23.48
CA THR A 331 -9.41 -3.38 -22.89
C THR A 331 -8.19 -3.53 -23.78
N ASN A 332 -8.36 -3.49 -25.10
CA ASN A 332 -7.23 -3.53 -26.03
C ASN A 332 -6.35 -2.26 -25.96
N VAL A 333 -6.96 -1.09 -25.80
CA VAL A 333 -6.27 0.21 -25.64
C VAL A 333 -5.43 0.17 -24.37
N TYR A 334 -6.05 -0.19 -23.24
CA TYR A 334 -5.37 -0.18 -21.95
C TYR A 334 -4.29 -1.26 -21.83
N TYR A 335 -4.48 -2.43 -22.43
CA TYR A 335 -3.42 -3.44 -22.45
C TYR A 335 -2.22 -3.00 -23.29
N ARG A 336 -2.44 -2.39 -24.45
CA ARG A 336 -1.36 -1.80 -25.27
C ARG A 336 -0.64 -0.69 -24.51
N ARG A 337 -1.39 0.22 -23.89
CA ARG A 337 -0.84 1.29 -23.04
C ARG A 337 0.01 0.72 -21.92
N ALA A 338 -0.48 -0.29 -21.20
CA ALA A 338 0.27 -0.94 -20.12
C ALA A 338 1.60 -1.55 -20.60
N LEU A 339 1.62 -2.18 -21.79
CA LEU A 339 2.85 -2.74 -22.37
C LEU A 339 3.85 -1.65 -22.78
N VAL A 340 3.38 -0.55 -23.36
CA VAL A 340 4.24 0.60 -23.70
C VAL A 340 4.77 1.28 -22.45
N LEU A 341 3.94 1.45 -21.42
CA LEU A 341 4.36 2.00 -20.14
C LEU A 341 5.42 1.12 -19.50
N ALA A 342 5.20 -0.20 -19.39
CA ALA A 342 6.18 -1.13 -18.83
C ALA A 342 7.53 -1.06 -19.57
N ALA A 343 7.52 -0.92 -20.91
CA ALA A 343 8.74 -0.75 -21.70
C ALA A 343 9.43 0.62 -21.47
N SER A 344 8.66 1.66 -21.11
CA SER A 344 9.19 3.03 -20.89
C SER A 344 10.04 3.16 -19.62
N PHE A 345 9.99 2.16 -18.73
CA PHE A 345 10.88 2.03 -17.57
C PHE A 345 12.26 1.44 -17.95
N GLY A 346 12.45 0.93 -19.17
CA GLY A 346 13.67 0.22 -19.55
C GLY A 346 13.61 -1.27 -19.17
N ARG A 347 14.69 -1.84 -18.62
CA ARG A 347 14.70 -3.27 -18.28
C ARG A 347 13.99 -3.50 -16.95
N ALA A 348 13.06 -4.45 -16.92
CA ALA A 348 12.27 -4.78 -15.73
C ALA A 348 13.12 -5.18 -14.50
N ALA A 349 14.35 -5.65 -14.70
CA ALA A 349 15.25 -6.03 -13.60
C ALA A 349 15.89 -4.82 -12.90
N ASP A 350 15.94 -3.65 -13.52
CA ASP A 350 16.75 -2.52 -13.02
C ASP A 350 16.17 -1.93 -11.72
N TYR A 351 14.84 -1.87 -11.58
CA TYR A 351 14.19 -1.26 -10.41
C TYR A 351 14.28 -2.09 -9.13
N PRO A 352 13.98 -3.41 -9.14
CA PRO A 352 14.24 -4.22 -7.96
C PRO A 352 15.70 -4.16 -7.52
N GLN A 353 16.64 -4.11 -8.47
CA GLN A 353 18.05 -3.95 -8.12
C GLN A 353 18.31 -2.61 -7.44
N ARG A 354 17.80 -1.50 -7.97
CA ARG A 354 17.93 -0.19 -7.31
C ARG A 354 17.29 -0.17 -5.92
N VAL A 355 16.17 -0.87 -5.71
CA VAL A 355 15.55 -1.01 -4.38
C VAL A 355 16.51 -1.70 -3.42
N VAL A 356 17.14 -2.81 -3.82
CA VAL A 356 18.10 -3.52 -2.96
C VAL A 356 19.34 -2.67 -2.70
N ASP A 357 19.91 -2.04 -3.74
CA ASP A 357 21.12 -1.23 -3.63
C ASP A 357 20.92 -0.04 -2.69
N THR A 358 19.83 0.71 -2.87
CA THR A 358 19.54 1.91 -2.06
C THR A 358 19.14 1.56 -0.63
N SER A 359 18.36 0.49 -0.42
CA SER A 359 17.94 0.09 0.93
C SER A 359 19.08 -0.51 1.76
N THR A 360 19.99 -1.26 1.15
CA THR A 360 21.14 -1.86 1.85
C THR A 360 22.26 -0.85 2.11
N ALA A 361 22.48 0.11 1.19
CA ALA A 361 23.47 1.17 1.36
C ALA A 361 23.01 2.26 2.34
N ASN A 362 21.76 2.73 2.22
CA ASN A 362 21.29 3.94 2.89
C ASN A 362 20.16 3.67 3.89
N GLY A 363 19.67 2.44 4.02
CA GLY A 363 18.52 2.09 4.84
C GLY A 363 17.17 2.51 4.22
N LEU A 364 16.08 2.05 4.81
CA LEU A 364 14.72 2.38 4.37
C LEU A 364 14.38 3.86 4.60
N ARG A 365 13.50 4.42 3.77
CA ARG A 365 12.91 5.75 3.99
C ARG A 365 12.02 5.73 5.23
N LYS A 366 12.20 6.73 6.11
CA LYS A 366 11.34 6.89 7.29
C LYS A 366 9.98 7.40 6.81
N LEU A 367 8.90 6.75 7.27
CA LEU A 367 7.55 7.23 7.01
C LEU A 367 7.16 8.25 8.07
N ASP A 368 7.06 9.51 7.64
CA ASP A 368 6.58 10.61 8.46
C ASP A 368 5.32 11.26 7.87
N ILE A 369 4.63 11.97 8.76
CA ILE A 369 3.43 12.75 8.47
C ILE A 369 3.78 14.23 8.53
N ASP A 370 3.33 14.98 7.53
CA ASP A 370 3.41 16.43 7.55
C ASP A 370 2.36 16.92 8.54
N LEU A 371 2.83 17.62 9.57
CA LEU A 371 2.01 18.12 10.65
C LEU A 371 1.88 19.63 10.49
N ASP A 372 0.65 20.13 10.62
CA ASP A 372 0.43 21.56 10.77
C ASP A 372 1.05 22.06 12.10
N PRO A 373 1.29 23.37 12.26
CA PRO A 373 1.95 23.92 13.45
C PRO A 373 1.27 23.60 14.78
N ASP A 374 -0.05 23.36 14.80
CA ASP A 374 -0.75 22.99 16.03
C ASP A 374 -0.55 21.50 16.32
N THR A 375 -0.55 20.64 15.30
CA THR A 375 -0.24 19.21 15.47
C THR A 375 1.23 18.96 15.83
N GLU A 376 2.18 19.80 15.38
CA GLU A 376 3.57 19.74 15.85
C GLU A 376 3.70 20.05 17.35
N LYS A 377 2.93 21.00 17.89
CA LYS A 377 2.91 21.23 19.36
C LYS A 377 2.44 19.99 20.10
N VAL A 378 1.41 19.31 19.58
CA VAL A 378 0.93 18.03 20.14
C VAL A 378 2.03 16.97 20.10
N ARG A 379 2.83 16.90 19.03
CA ARG A 379 4.01 16.02 18.95
C ARG A 379 5.06 16.37 20.00
N GLU A 380 5.36 17.64 20.22
CA GLU A 380 6.30 18.07 21.27
C GLU A 380 5.81 17.69 22.68
N GLU A 381 4.52 17.87 22.96
CA GLU A 381 3.89 17.47 24.22
C GLU A 381 3.98 15.94 24.42
N ILE A 382 3.59 15.15 23.42
CA ILE A 382 3.68 13.69 23.44
C ILE A 382 5.13 13.25 23.64
N ARG A 383 6.09 13.87 22.93
CA ARG A 383 7.53 13.57 23.07
C ARG A 383 8.01 13.81 24.49
N ALA A 384 7.61 14.93 25.10
CA ALA A 384 7.95 15.25 26.48
C ALA A 384 7.33 14.23 27.46
N GLU A 385 6.06 13.85 27.28
CA GLU A 385 5.41 12.81 28.08
C GLU A 385 6.11 11.45 27.93
N VAL A 386 6.47 11.04 26.71
CA VAL A 386 7.21 9.79 26.43
C VAL A 386 8.60 9.81 27.07
N ALA A 387 9.30 10.94 27.02
CA ALA A 387 10.57 11.11 27.72
C ALA A 387 10.40 10.99 29.24
N GLY A 388 9.31 11.53 29.80
CA GLY A 388 8.91 11.33 31.19
C GLY A 388 8.71 9.86 31.53
N LEU A 389 7.94 9.13 30.72
CA LEU A 389 7.72 7.68 30.87
C LEU A 389 9.04 6.89 30.83
N LYS A 390 9.97 7.28 29.96
CA LYS A 390 11.29 6.65 29.86
C LYS A 390 12.13 6.81 31.14
N ALA A 391 11.97 7.92 31.86
CA ALA A 391 12.69 8.19 33.10
C ALA A 391 12.16 7.36 34.29
N ILE A 392 10.94 6.84 34.22
CA ILE A 392 10.37 5.96 35.24
C ILE A 392 11.11 4.62 35.25
N ALA A 393 11.34 4.08 36.45
CA ALA A 393 11.92 2.75 36.66
C ALA A 393 11.15 1.68 35.88
N ARG A 394 11.85 0.68 35.35
CA ARG A 394 11.28 -0.28 34.40
C ARG A 394 10.08 -1.02 35.00
N GLU A 395 10.13 -1.31 36.29
CA GLU A 395 9.12 -2.05 37.06
C GLU A 395 7.81 -1.24 37.22
N GLU A 396 7.91 0.08 37.34
CA GLU A 396 6.76 0.98 37.56
C GLU A 396 6.23 1.58 36.25
N ARG A 397 7.03 1.55 35.18
CA ARG A 397 6.71 2.18 33.90
C ARG A 397 5.45 1.61 33.25
N ASN A 398 5.22 0.30 33.34
CA ASN A 398 4.02 -0.31 32.74
C ASN A 398 2.74 0.21 33.39
N ALA A 399 2.74 0.43 34.71
CA ALA A 399 1.61 1.04 35.42
C ALA A 399 1.38 2.47 34.94
N ALA A 400 2.43 3.29 34.84
CA ALA A 400 2.32 4.66 34.34
C ALA A 400 1.84 4.74 32.88
N ILE A 401 2.30 3.84 31.99
CA ILE A 401 1.83 3.74 30.61
C ILE A 401 0.34 3.36 30.58
N ALA A 402 -0.07 2.38 31.40
CA ALA A 402 -1.45 1.94 31.50
C ALA A 402 -2.39 3.03 32.04
N GLU A 403 -2.05 3.64 33.17
CA GLU A 403 -2.84 4.68 33.82
C GLU A 403 -2.92 5.97 33.00
N GLY A 404 -1.88 6.26 32.20
CA GLY A 404 -1.87 7.39 31.26
C GLY A 404 -2.63 7.16 29.95
N GLY A 405 -3.26 6.00 29.76
CA GLY A 405 -4.05 5.66 28.58
C GLY A 405 -3.21 5.36 27.33
N TRP A 406 -1.90 5.09 27.47
CA TRP A 406 -0.97 4.99 26.34
C TRP A 406 -0.96 3.63 25.63
N VAL A 407 -1.55 2.60 26.25
CA VAL A 407 -1.52 1.23 25.72
C VAL A 407 -2.37 1.13 24.46
N GLN A 408 -3.61 1.61 24.53
CA GLN A 408 -4.52 1.76 23.39
C GLN A 408 -5.06 3.20 23.34
N PRO A 409 -4.28 4.15 22.80
CA PRO A 409 -4.60 5.58 22.90
C PRO A 409 -5.95 5.98 22.30
N HIS A 410 -6.43 5.25 21.30
CA HIS A 410 -7.69 5.50 20.61
C HIS A 410 -8.95 5.24 21.45
N LEU A 411 -8.80 4.52 22.56
CA LEU A 411 -9.94 4.26 23.45
C LEU A 411 -10.34 5.55 24.18
N PRO A 412 -11.63 5.71 24.53
CA PRO A 412 -12.09 6.86 25.30
C PRO A 412 -11.46 6.87 26.70
N LYS A 413 -11.37 8.07 27.29
CA LYS A 413 -11.01 8.23 28.71
C LYS A 413 -12.05 7.53 29.60
N PRO A 414 -11.65 6.93 30.74
CA PRO A 414 -10.31 6.93 31.32
C PRO A 414 -9.38 5.80 30.81
N TRP A 415 -9.83 4.97 29.87
CA TRP A 415 -9.13 3.74 29.46
C TRP A 415 -8.09 3.95 28.37
N GLY A 416 -8.28 4.97 27.54
CA GLY A 416 -7.28 5.49 26.62
C GLY A 416 -7.15 7.00 26.75
N ARG A 417 -6.74 7.64 25.67
CA ARG A 417 -6.53 9.10 25.61
C ARG A 417 -7.59 9.82 24.78
N ASP A 418 -8.54 9.08 24.19
CA ASP A 418 -9.44 9.57 23.15
C ASP A 418 -8.66 10.11 21.95
N ALA A 419 -7.54 9.45 21.61
CA ALA A 419 -6.57 9.95 20.66
C ALA A 419 -7.11 9.91 19.22
N ALA A 420 -7.09 11.07 18.55
CA ALA A 420 -7.41 11.15 17.14
C ALA A 420 -6.42 10.32 16.31
N PRO A 421 -6.77 9.84 15.09
CA PRO A 421 -5.87 8.96 14.34
C PRO A 421 -4.49 9.57 14.06
N ILE A 422 -4.39 10.89 13.89
CA ILE A 422 -3.10 11.58 13.73
C ILE A 422 -2.25 11.50 15.01
N GLU A 423 -2.87 11.72 16.18
CA GLU A 423 -2.22 11.57 17.47
C GLU A 423 -1.77 10.13 17.68
N GLN A 424 -2.54 9.12 17.26
CA GLN A 424 -2.12 7.72 17.36
C GLN A 424 -0.83 7.43 16.57
N ILE A 425 -0.67 8.01 15.38
CA ILE A 425 0.57 7.92 14.60
C ILE A 425 1.72 8.56 15.37
N ILE A 426 1.54 9.79 15.85
CA ILE A 426 2.55 10.53 16.61
C ILE A 426 2.96 9.76 17.86
N ILE A 427 1.99 9.27 18.63
CA ILE A 427 2.19 8.44 19.82
C ILE A 427 2.97 7.17 19.47
N SER A 428 2.70 6.52 18.32
CA SER A 428 3.50 5.38 17.86
C SER A 428 4.94 5.78 17.53
N GLN A 429 5.13 6.85 16.74
CA GLN A 429 6.43 7.35 16.32
C GLN A 429 7.31 7.79 17.48
N GLU A 430 6.75 8.52 18.46
CA GLU A 430 7.49 9.01 19.63
C GLU A 430 7.82 7.88 20.61
N PHE A 431 6.94 6.88 20.80
CA PHE A 431 7.30 5.67 21.56
C PHE A 431 8.47 4.91 20.92
N SER A 432 8.44 4.75 19.59
CA SER A 432 9.52 4.09 18.84
C SER A 432 10.83 4.88 18.94
N SER A 433 10.80 6.18 18.63
CA SER A 433 11.97 7.07 18.68
C SER A 433 12.54 7.21 20.10
N GLY A 434 11.65 7.30 21.10
CA GLY A 434 11.99 7.31 22.51
C GLY A 434 12.54 5.98 23.03
N ARG A 435 12.39 4.88 22.27
CA ARG A 435 12.71 3.51 22.68
C ARG A 435 11.96 3.10 23.96
N VAL A 436 10.68 3.45 24.02
CA VAL A 436 9.78 3.10 25.12
C VAL A 436 8.86 1.99 24.64
N ALA A 437 8.98 0.80 25.22
CA ALA A 437 8.10 -0.33 24.91
C ALA A 437 6.77 -0.19 25.67
N ARG A 438 5.65 -0.42 24.98
CA ARG A 438 4.34 -0.56 25.62
C ARG A 438 4.16 -1.99 26.16
N PRO A 439 3.31 -2.18 27.19
CA PRO A 439 2.86 -3.50 27.62
C PRO A 439 2.33 -4.31 26.43
N GLN A 440 2.75 -5.57 26.33
CA GLN A 440 2.22 -6.49 25.32
C GLN A 440 0.82 -6.94 25.74
N MET A 441 -0.15 -6.75 24.87
CA MET A 441 -1.54 -7.17 25.12
C MET A 441 -1.88 -8.55 24.56
N GLY A 442 -1.11 -9.05 23.57
CA GLY A 442 -1.46 -10.28 22.86
C GLY A 442 -2.89 -10.24 22.33
N ILE A 443 -3.65 -11.32 22.57
CA ILE A 443 -5.06 -11.44 22.16
C ILE A 443 -5.95 -10.33 22.78
N ALA A 444 -5.56 -9.80 23.94
CA ALA A 444 -6.34 -8.75 24.59
C ALA A 444 -6.44 -7.47 23.74
N ALA A 445 -5.50 -7.24 22.82
CA ALA A 445 -5.49 -6.06 21.95
C ALA A 445 -6.80 -5.88 21.15
N TRP A 446 -7.52 -6.96 20.84
CA TRP A 446 -8.79 -6.89 20.12
C TRP A 446 -10.02 -7.31 20.93
N ILE A 447 -9.84 -7.92 22.10
CA ILE A 447 -10.94 -8.19 23.05
C ILE A 447 -11.32 -6.91 23.81
N ILE A 448 -10.33 -6.15 24.27
CA ILE A 448 -10.52 -5.01 25.17
C ILE A 448 -11.40 -3.90 24.58
N PRO A 449 -11.30 -3.52 23.29
CA PRO A 449 -12.24 -2.57 22.70
C PRO A 449 -13.71 -3.01 22.83
N SER A 450 -14.00 -4.31 22.80
CA SER A 450 -15.36 -4.82 23.02
C SER A 450 -15.79 -4.75 24.49
N ILE A 451 -14.88 -4.93 25.45
CA ILE A 451 -15.19 -4.73 26.88
C ILE A 451 -15.47 -3.25 27.16
N VAL A 452 -14.71 -2.34 26.55
CA VAL A 452 -14.96 -0.89 26.68
C VAL A 452 -16.31 -0.48 26.07
N ALA A 453 -16.67 -1.06 24.92
CA ALA A 453 -17.89 -0.69 24.21
C ALA A 453 -19.18 -1.31 24.79
N TYR A 454 -19.10 -2.53 25.34
CA TYR A 454 -20.29 -3.31 25.73
C TYR A 454 -20.27 -3.79 27.19
N GLY A 455 -19.17 -3.55 27.91
CA GLY A 455 -19.01 -4.01 29.29
C GLY A 455 -19.62 -3.06 30.31
N THR A 456 -20.11 -3.61 31.42
CA THR A 456 -20.56 -2.81 32.55
C THR A 456 -19.38 -2.14 33.25
N ASP A 457 -19.65 -1.12 34.07
CA ASP A 457 -18.60 -0.46 34.86
C ASP A 457 -17.82 -1.46 35.72
N GLU A 458 -18.50 -2.43 36.34
CA GLU A 458 -17.85 -3.48 37.14
C GLU A 458 -16.93 -4.35 36.30
N GLN A 459 -17.35 -4.76 35.09
CA GLN A 459 -16.51 -5.52 34.17
C GLN A 459 -15.29 -4.70 33.73
N GLN A 460 -15.50 -3.44 33.37
CA GLN A 460 -14.41 -2.55 32.95
C GLN A 460 -13.38 -2.38 34.08
N GLN A 461 -13.82 -2.10 35.30
CA GLN A 461 -12.93 -1.96 36.46
C GLN A 461 -12.21 -3.25 36.83
N GLN A 462 -12.86 -4.40 36.66
CA GLN A 462 -12.26 -5.71 36.94
C GLN A 462 -11.17 -6.07 35.91
N PHE A 463 -11.42 -5.82 34.63
CA PHE A 463 -10.62 -6.38 33.54
C PHE A 463 -9.59 -5.43 32.94
N LEU A 464 -9.91 -4.14 32.82
CA LEU A 464 -9.09 -3.21 32.04
C LEU A 464 -7.76 -2.86 32.74
N PRO A 465 -7.73 -2.45 34.03
CA PRO A 465 -6.47 -2.08 34.68
C PRO A 465 -5.38 -3.17 34.65
N PRO A 466 -5.62 -4.43 35.09
CA PRO A 466 -4.59 -5.46 35.06
C PRO A 466 -4.21 -5.87 33.63
N THR A 467 -5.13 -5.80 32.68
CA THR A 467 -4.83 -6.10 31.27
C THR A 467 -3.91 -5.05 30.66
N PHE A 468 -4.17 -3.76 30.86
CA PHE A 468 -3.31 -2.69 30.34
C PHE A 468 -1.92 -2.69 30.97
N ARG A 469 -1.75 -3.17 32.22
CA ARG A 469 -0.43 -3.36 32.83
C ARG A 469 0.32 -4.61 32.35
N GLY A 470 -0.34 -5.47 31.55
CA GLY A 470 0.23 -6.75 31.09
C GLY A 470 0.22 -7.85 32.15
N GLU A 471 -0.58 -7.71 33.21
CA GLU A 471 -0.68 -8.67 34.32
C GLU A 471 -1.73 -9.77 34.06
N MET A 472 -2.59 -9.56 33.07
CA MET A 472 -3.69 -10.46 32.72
C MET A 472 -3.61 -10.87 31.25
N ILE A 473 -3.49 -12.17 31.02
CA ILE A 473 -3.41 -12.79 29.70
C ILE A 473 -4.80 -13.31 29.32
N TRP A 474 -5.17 -13.04 28.07
CA TRP A 474 -6.45 -13.42 27.49
C TRP A 474 -6.29 -14.43 26.36
N CYS A 475 -7.31 -15.27 26.19
CA CYS A 475 -7.49 -16.07 24.98
C CYS A 475 -8.86 -15.84 24.32
N GLN A 476 -8.95 -16.17 23.02
CA GLN A 476 -10.18 -16.06 22.24
C GLN A 476 -10.76 -17.44 21.98
N LEU A 477 -11.94 -17.70 22.53
CA LEU A 477 -12.65 -18.97 22.52
C LEU A 477 -13.80 -18.94 21.51
N PHE A 478 -13.48 -18.62 20.25
CA PHE A 478 -14.49 -18.46 19.19
C PHE A 478 -14.64 -19.75 18.39
N SER A 479 -13.58 -20.15 17.69
CA SER A 479 -13.55 -21.27 16.76
C SER A 479 -13.82 -22.63 17.43
N GLU A 480 -14.54 -23.48 16.69
CA GLU A 480 -14.89 -24.85 17.05
C GLU A 480 -14.46 -25.81 15.92
N PRO A 481 -14.34 -27.12 16.18
CA PRO A 481 -14.04 -28.10 15.12
C PRO A 481 -15.00 -28.03 13.92
N GLY A 482 -16.27 -27.68 14.16
CA GLY A 482 -17.30 -27.51 13.12
C GLY A 482 -17.60 -26.07 12.71
N ALA A 483 -16.95 -25.06 13.32
CA ALA A 483 -17.23 -23.64 13.07
C ALA A 483 -15.95 -22.80 13.12
N GLY A 484 -15.45 -22.41 11.94
CA GLY A 484 -14.30 -21.51 11.77
C GLY A 484 -14.67 -20.31 10.91
N SER A 485 -14.52 -20.42 9.59
CA SER A 485 -14.93 -19.35 8.65
C SER A 485 -16.45 -19.06 8.72
N ASP A 486 -17.29 -20.09 8.91
CA ASP A 486 -18.72 -19.93 9.26
C ASP A 486 -18.91 -19.92 10.78
N LEU A 487 -18.30 -18.93 11.44
CA LEU A 487 -18.29 -18.81 12.91
C LEU A 487 -19.71 -18.79 13.51
N ALA A 488 -20.68 -18.26 12.77
CA ALA A 488 -22.07 -18.18 13.19
C ALA A 488 -22.72 -19.55 13.44
N SER A 489 -22.16 -20.63 12.87
CA SER A 489 -22.62 -22.00 13.05
C SER A 489 -22.08 -22.69 14.32
N LEU A 490 -21.44 -21.94 15.23
CA LEU A 490 -20.96 -22.46 16.50
C LEU A 490 -22.05 -23.18 17.32
N THR A 491 -21.63 -24.20 18.06
CA THR A 491 -22.47 -25.19 18.75
C THR A 491 -22.21 -25.29 20.25
N THR A 492 -21.13 -24.71 20.79
CA THR A 492 -20.93 -24.59 22.25
C THR A 492 -22.20 -24.00 22.85
N LYS A 493 -22.79 -24.69 23.82
CA LYS A 493 -24.11 -24.36 24.36
C LYS A 493 -23.97 -23.69 25.72
N ALA A 494 -24.72 -22.63 25.94
CA ALA A 494 -24.93 -22.02 27.26
C ALA A 494 -26.40 -22.17 27.67
N THR A 495 -26.66 -22.88 28.77
CA THR A 495 -28.01 -23.10 29.30
C THR A 495 -28.22 -22.22 30.52
N LYS A 496 -29.30 -21.43 30.54
CA LYS A 496 -29.64 -20.57 31.67
C LYS A 496 -29.90 -21.41 32.94
N VAL A 497 -29.31 -21.00 34.05
CA VAL A 497 -29.56 -21.52 35.40
C VAL A 497 -29.75 -20.36 36.39
N ASP A 498 -30.01 -20.66 37.66
CA ASP A 498 -30.12 -19.63 38.68
C ASP A 498 -28.78 -18.88 38.84
N GLY A 499 -28.84 -17.55 38.80
CA GLY A 499 -27.68 -16.64 38.89
C GLY A 499 -26.68 -16.66 37.72
N GLY A 500 -26.90 -17.45 36.66
CA GLY A 500 -25.94 -17.56 35.57
C GLY A 500 -26.26 -18.61 34.51
N TRP A 501 -25.21 -19.24 34.00
CA TRP A 501 -25.24 -20.13 32.84
C TRP A 501 -24.37 -21.36 33.07
N ARG A 502 -24.81 -22.51 32.58
CA ARG A 502 -23.99 -23.73 32.44
C ARG A 502 -23.56 -23.87 31.00
N ILE A 503 -22.26 -23.87 30.77
CA ILE A 503 -21.68 -23.89 29.43
C ILE A 503 -21.01 -25.23 29.19
N THR A 504 -21.34 -25.86 28.06
CA THR A 504 -20.71 -27.10 27.58
C THR A 504 -20.35 -26.98 26.11
N GLY A 505 -19.11 -27.34 25.76
CA GLY A 505 -18.67 -27.41 24.37
C GLY A 505 -17.17 -27.58 24.22
N GLN A 506 -16.70 -27.43 22.99
CA GLN A 506 -15.29 -27.58 22.63
C GLN A 506 -14.86 -26.45 21.72
N LYS A 507 -13.80 -25.74 22.13
CA LYS A 507 -13.12 -24.72 21.33
C LYS A 507 -11.78 -25.25 20.84
N ILE A 508 -11.32 -24.76 19.70
CA ILE A 508 -10.07 -25.20 19.08
C ILE A 508 -9.36 -24.03 18.40
N TRP A 509 -8.04 -24.17 18.20
CA TRP A 509 -7.14 -23.12 17.70
C TRP A 509 -6.99 -21.94 18.64
N THR A 510 -7.23 -22.13 19.94
CA THR A 510 -7.15 -21.07 20.93
C THR A 510 -5.70 -20.78 21.29
N THR A 511 -5.17 -19.66 20.77
CA THR A 511 -3.82 -19.19 21.06
C THR A 511 -3.64 -18.90 22.55
N GLY A 512 -2.58 -19.45 23.16
CA GLY A 512 -2.13 -19.12 24.51
C GLY A 512 -3.10 -19.47 25.65
N ALA A 513 -4.10 -20.34 25.42
CA ALA A 513 -5.10 -20.71 26.42
C ALA A 513 -4.48 -21.26 27.72
N GLN A 514 -3.38 -22.00 27.63
CA GLN A 514 -2.67 -22.60 28.77
C GLN A 514 -2.00 -21.56 29.68
N TYR A 515 -1.82 -20.32 29.19
CA TYR A 515 -1.25 -19.19 29.93
C TYR A 515 -2.29 -18.15 30.33
N SER A 516 -3.53 -18.29 29.84
CA SER A 516 -4.56 -17.26 29.96
C SER A 516 -5.30 -17.37 31.29
N GLN A 517 -5.61 -16.23 31.90
CA GLN A 517 -6.47 -16.17 33.08
C GLN A 517 -7.95 -16.08 32.67
N TRP A 518 -8.23 -15.37 31.57
CA TRP A 518 -9.59 -15.15 31.08
C TRP A 518 -9.74 -15.48 29.60
N GLY A 519 -10.92 -15.94 29.23
CA GLY A 519 -11.29 -16.24 27.85
C GLY A 519 -12.49 -15.41 27.39
N ALA A 520 -12.43 -14.89 26.17
CA ALA A 520 -13.58 -14.33 25.46
C ALA A 520 -14.31 -15.45 24.70
N LEU A 521 -15.48 -15.87 25.19
CA LEU A 521 -16.19 -17.07 24.74
C LEU A 521 -17.50 -16.72 24.02
N LEU A 522 -17.70 -17.30 22.84
CA LEU A 522 -19.01 -17.30 22.17
C LEU A 522 -19.71 -18.64 22.41
N ALA A 523 -20.97 -18.58 22.85
CA ALA A 523 -21.82 -19.74 23.04
C ALA A 523 -23.26 -19.49 22.56
N ARG A 524 -23.90 -20.55 22.09
CA ARG A 524 -25.29 -20.65 21.68
C ARG A 524 -26.18 -20.63 22.91
N THR A 525 -26.97 -19.56 23.05
CA THR A 525 -28.00 -19.42 24.10
C THR A 525 -29.40 -19.71 23.58
N ASP A 526 -29.68 -19.41 22.31
CA ASP A 526 -30.92 -19.80 21.62
C ASP A 526 -30.61 -20.60 20.32
N PRO A 527 -30.88 -21.92 20.29
CA PRO A 527 -30.68 -22.76 19.10
C PRO A 527 -31.80 -22.63 18.05
N THR A 528 -32.91 -21.97 18.38
CA THR A 528 -34.06 -21.78 17.49
C THR A 528 -34.05 -20.43 16.78
N ALA A 529 -33.32 -19.45 17.32
CA ALA A 529 -33.10 -18.17 16.69
C ALA A 529 -32.29 -18.30 15.39
N PRO A 530 -32.42 -17.34 14.44
CA PRO A 530 -31.50 -17.22 13.31
C PRO A 530 -30.05 -17.23 13.77
N LYS A 531 -29.13 -17.82 13.00
CA LYS A 531 -27.74 -18.12 13.43
C LYS A 531 -27.03 -17.00 14.18
N HIS A 532 -27.20 -15.74 13.77
CA HIS A 532 -26.56 -14.57 14.40
C HIS A 532 -27.26 -14.06 15.67
N ASN A 533 -28.54 -14.38 15.87
CA ASN A 533 -29.40 -13.81 16.92
C ASN A 533 -29.63 -14.78 18.10
N GLY A 534 -28.79 -15.79 18.27
CA GLY A 534 -28.85 -16.75 19.38
C GLY A 534 -27.50 -17.03 20.00
N ILE A 535 -26.54 -16.10 19.81
CA ILE A 535 -25.17 -16.19 20.33
C ILE A 535 -25.04 -15.17 21.46
N THR A 536 -24.42 -15.57 22.57
CA THR A 536 -24.05 -14.68 23.66
C THR A 536 -22.53 -14.69 23.85
N TYR A 537 -21.98 -13.54 24.22
CA TYR A 537 -20.56 -13.34 24.51
C TYR A 537 -20.34 -13.43 26.02
N PHE A 538 -19.44 -14.31 26.46
CA PHE A 538 -19.13 -14.56 27.85
C PHE A 538 -17.66 -14.27 28.15
N LEU A 539 -17.37 -13.78 29.34
CA LEU A 539 -16.03 -13.69 29.91
C LEU A 539 -15.86 -14.87 30.87
N ILE A 540 -15.04 -15.86 30.51
CA ILE A 540 -14.89 -17.10 31.27
C ILE A 540 -13.54 -17.15 32.00
N ASP A 541 -13.55 -17.48 33.29
CA ASP A 541 -12.31 -17.76 34.04
C ASP A 541 -11.76 -19.11 33.58
N MET A 542 -10.55 -19.10 33.03
CA MET A 542 -9.89 -20.29 32.48
C MET A 542 -9.47 -21.31 33.54
N LYS A 543 -9.55 -20.95 34.82
CA LYS A 543 -9.33 -21.84 35.96
C LYS A 543 -10.61 -22.43 36.54
N SER A 544 -11.78 -22.09 35.96
CA SER A 544 -13.05 -22.63 36.42
C SER A 544 -13.05 -24.16 36.38
N PRO A 545 -13.56 -24.84 37.43
CA PRO A 545 -13.75 -26.29 37.39
C PRO A 545 -14.57 -26.70 36.17
N GLY A 546 -14.05 -27.63 35.36
CA GLY A 546 -14.67 -28.06 34.09
C GLY A 546 -14.02 -27.46 32.83
N VAL A 547 -13.10 -26.50 32.96
CA VAL A 547 -12.24 -26.05 31.86
C VAL A 547 -10.99 -26.92 31.78
N GLU A 548 -10.82 -27.66 30.67
CA GLU A 548 -9.63 -28.46 30.39
C GLU A 548 -8.93 -27.92 29.13
N VAL A 549 -7.70 -27.46 29.28
CA VAL A 549 -6.87 -26.96 28.17
C VAL A 549 -5.90 -28.06 27.72
N LYS A 550 -5.96 -28.43 26.44
CA LYS A 550 -5.05 -29.37 25.78
C LYS A 550 -4.22 -28.65 24.71
N PRO A 551 -2.92 -28.44 24.95
CA PRO A 551 -2.03 -27.89 23.93
C PRO A 551 -2.00 -28.76 22.67
N LEU A 552 -1.99 -28.10 21.51
CA LEU A 552 -1.85 -28.70 20.20
C LEU A 552 -0.46 -28.40 19.68
N ARG A 553 0.26 -29.42 19.25
CA ARG A 553 1.60 -29.25 18.70
C ARG A 553 1.51 -28.84 17.23
N GLU A 554 1.97 -27.63 16.89
CA GLU A 554 1.95 -27.12 15.52
C GLU A 554 3.20 -27.49 14.70
N LEU A 555 3.23 -26.99 13.45
CA LEU A 555 4.25 -27.28 12.45
C LEU A 555 5.69 -26.94 12.89
N THR A 556 5.88 -25.92 13.73
CA THR A 556 7.21 -25.56 14.28
C THR A 556 7.70 -26.54 15.35
N GLY A 557 6.81 -27.42 15.83
CA GLY A 557 7.06 -28.32 16.95
C GLY A 557 6.73 -27.72 18.32
N ASP A 558 6.38 -26.43 18.39
CA ASP A 558 5.90 -25.75 19.60
C ASP A 558 4.40 -26.06 19.84
N ALA A 559 3.81 -25.44 20.86
CA ALA A 559 2.41 -25.66 21.23
C ALA A 559 1.68 -24.34 21.57
N MET A 560 1.64 -23.42 20.62
CA MET A 560 1.00 -22.11 20.81
C MET A 560 -0.54 -22.18 20.82
N PHE A 561 -1.12 -23.18 20.15
CA PHE A 561 -2.57 -23.35 20.04
C PHE A 561 -3.08 -24.43 21.01
N ASN A 562 -4.36 -24.36 21.35
CA ASN A 562 -4.98 -25.30 22.27
C ASN A 562 -6.37 -25.72 21.79
N THR A 563 -6.75 -26.92 22.19
CA THR A 563 -8.16 -27.29 22.34
C THR A 563 -8.59 -26.98 23.76
N VAL A 564 -9.75 -26.35 23.94
CA VAL A 564 -10.32 -26.07 25.26
C VAL A 564 -11.65 -26.79 25.36
N PHE A 565 -11.72 -27.76 26.27
CA PHE A 565 -12.96 -28.43 26.63
C PHE A 565 -13.60 -27.68 27.78
N ILE A 566 -14.90 -27.42 27.64
CA ILE A 566 -15.72 -26.74 28.64
C ILE A 566 -16.82 -27.73 28.98
N ASP A 567 -16.79 -28.27 30.20
CA ASP A 567 -17.75 -29.27 30.66
C ASP A 567 -18.54 -28.75 31.86
N ASP A 568 -19.81 -28.42 31.62
CA ASP A 568 -20.78 -27.94 32.62
C ASP A 568 -20.27 -26.76 33.49
N VAL A 569 -19.50 -25.86 32.88
CA VAL A 569 -18.88 -24.74 33.61
C VAL A 569 -19.93 -23.69 33.95
N PHE A 570 -19.98 -23.29 35.22
CA PHE A 570 -20.84 -22.20 35.67
C PHE A 570 -20.21 -20.84 35.34
N VAL A 571 -20.95 -19.98 34.66
CA VAL A 571 -20.58 -18.58 34.38
C VAL A 571 -21.70 -17.67 34.90
N PRO A 572 -21.42 -16.74 35.84
CA PRO A 572 -22.46 -15.89 36.40
C PRO A 572 -23.00 -14.88 35.39
N ASP A 573 -24.20 -14.35 35.62
CA ASP A 573 -24.81 -13.34 34.73
C ASP A 573 -23.96 -12.07 34.58
N SER A 574 -23.20 -11.71 35.61
CA SER A 574 -22.26 -10.58 35.57
C SER A 574 -21.09 -10.76 34.61
N MET A 575 -20.90 -11.96 34.05
CA MET A 575 -19.85 -12.27 33.06
C MET A 575 -20.39 -12.41 31.63
N VAL A 576 -21.66 -12.05 31.40
CA VAL A 576 -22.17 -11.80 30.04
C VAL A 576 -21.70 -10.43 29.58
N LEU A 577 -21.04 -10.36 28.42
CA LEU A 577 -20.62 -9.09 27.81
C LEU A 577 -21.66 -8.63 26.80
N GLY A 578 -22.25 -7.45 27.03
CA GLY A 578 -23.39 -6.96 26.26
C GLY A 578 -24.70 -7.67 26.64
N GLU A 579 -25.63 -7.77 25.68
CA GLU A 579 -26.94 -8.40 25.89
C GLU A 579 -26.94 -9.88 25.51
N VAL A 580 -27.77 -10.67 26.21
CA VAL A 580 -28.05 -12.07 25.84
C VAL A 580 -28.63 -12.14 24.42
N ASP A 581 -28.20 -13.13 23.66
CA ASP A 581 -28.54 -13.36 22.24
C ASP A 581 -28.02 -12.29 21.25
N ARG A 582 -27.31 -11.28 21.75
CA ARG A 582 -26.69 -10.19 20.97
C ARG A 582 -25.15 -10.29 20.88
N GLY A 583 -24.58 -11.41 21.30
CA GLY A 583 -23.13 -11.65 21.30
C GLY A 583 -22.49 -11.60 19.91
N TRP A 584 -23.24 -11.79 18.82
CA TRP A 584 -22.71 -11.63 17.47
C TRP A 584 -22.30 -10.18 17.17
N GLU A 585 -23.06 -9.20 17.68
CA GLU A 585 -22.74 -7.78 17.53
C GLU A 585 -21.41 -7.43 18.23
N VAL A 586 -21.26 -7.89 19.48
CA VAL A 586 -20.02 -7.77 20.25
C VAL A 586 -18.86 -8.45 19.52
N SER A 587 -19.06 -9.67 19.02
CA SER A 587 -18.01 -10.41 18.29
C SER A 587 -17.55 -9.71 17.01
N ARG A 588 -18.44 -9.01 16.30
CA ARG A 588 -18.07 -8.23 15.11
C ARG A 588 -17.16 -7.06 15.47
N ASN A 589 -17.36 -6.43 16.62
CA ASN A 589 -16.44 -5.42 17.13
C ASN A 589 -15.07 -6.04 17.42
N THR A 590 -15.01 -7.19 18.12
CA THR A 590 -13.75 -7.93 18.37
C THR A 590 -13.02 -8.27 17.06
N LEU A 591 -13.71 -8.89 16.09
CA LEU A 591 -13.13 -9.32 14.81
C LEU A 591 -12.70 -8.15 13.91
N THR A 592 -13.32 -6.97 14.04
CA THR A 592 -12.89 -5.77 13.31
C THR A 592 -11.56 -5.26 13.87
N ASN A 593 -11.45 -5.17 15.20
CA ASN A 593 -10.21 -4.79 15.87
C ASN A 593 -9.08 -5.80 15.64
N GLU A 594 -9.41 -7.10 15.63
CA GLU A 594 -8.46 -8.18 15.32
C GLU A 594 -7.83 -7.96 13.93
N ARG A 595 -8.64 -7.63 12.92
CA ARG A 595 -8.19 -7.46 11.53
C ARG A 595 -7.26 -6.24 11.39
N VAL A 596 -7.60 -5.12 12.03
CA VAL A 596 -6.75 -3.92 12.06
C VAL A 596 -5.43 -4.19 12.78
N SER A 597 -5.50 -4.87 13.94
CA SER A 597 -4.32 -5.22 14.73
C SER A 597 -3.37 -6.14 13.96
N ILE A 598 -3.88 -7.19 13.32
CA ILE A 598 -3.06 -8.13 12.52
C ILE A 598 -2.49 -7.47 11.26
N GLY A 599 -3.26 -6.62 10.58
CA GLY A 599 -2.80 -5.93 9.36
C GLY A 599 -1.72 -4.88 9.61
N SER A 600 -1.65 -4.33 10.83
CA SER A 600 -0.75 -3.23 11.18
C SER A 600 0.42 -3.65 12.08
N ALA A 601 0.36 -4.83 12.70
CA ALA A 601 1.41 -5.32 13.59
C ALA A 601 2.49 -6.13 12.83
N GLU A 602 3.74 -5.97 13.27
CA GLU A 602 4.83 -6.89 12.93
C GLU A 602 4.88 -7.98 13.99
N PRO A 603 4.41 -9.20 13.70
CA PRO A 603 4.42 -10.26 14.69
C PRO A 603 5.86 -10.70 15.00
N PRO A 604 6.21 -10.97 16.28
CA PRO A 604 7.58 -11.25 16.70
C PRO A 604 8.15 -12.56 16.14
N PHE A 605 7.30 -13.44 15.62
CA PHE A 605 7.65 -14.74 15.04
C PHE A 605 7.86 -14.69 13.51
N LEU A 606 7.68 -13.54 12.87
CA LEU A 606 8.08 -13.32 11.48
C LEU A 606 9.29 -12.39 11.43
N ALA A 607 10.00 -12.39 10.30
CA ALA A 607 10.98 -11.36 10.03
C ALA A 607 10.26 -10.03 9.73
N SER A 608 10.67 -8.94 10.37
CA SER A 608 10.28 -7.60 9.92
C SER A 608 10.98 -7.24 8.61
N LEU A 609 10.49 -6.19 7.94
CA LEU A 609 11.16 -5.65 6.75
C LEU A 609 12.59 -5.22 7.07
N GLU A 610 12.82 -4.56 8.21
CA GLU A 610 14.14 -4.13 8.66
C GLU A 610 15.08 -5.33 8.85
N GLN A 611 14.62 -6.39 9.52
CA GLN A 611 15.40 -7.61 9.69
C GLN A 611 15.71 -8.30 8.35
N PHE A 612 14.80 -8.24 7.38
CA PHE A 612 15.04 -8.75 6.04
C PHE A 612 16.07 -7.91 5.28
N VAL A 613 15.99 -6.59 5.33
CA VAL A 613 16.98 -5.69 4.73
C VAL A 613 18.36 -5.89 5.35
N GLU A 614 18.44 -6.03 6.69
CA GLU A 614 19.69 -6.35 7.39
C GLU A 614 20.27 -7.69 6.92
N PHE A 615 19.44 -8.73 6.83
CA PHE A 615 19.86 -10.03 6.30
C PHE A 615 20.39 -9.95 4.87
N VAL A 616 19.71 -9.19 4.00
CA VAL A 616 20.13 -9.00 2.60
C VAL A 616 21.44 -8.19 2.51
N ARG A 617 21.60 -7.17 3.35
CA ARG A 617 22.81 -6.33 3.41
C ARG A 617 24.03 -7.12 3.88
N ASP A 618 23.86 -7.97 4.90
CA ASP A 618 24.97 -8.65 5.56
C ASP A 618 25.31 -10.00 4.90
N GLY A 619 24.41 -10.54 4.08
CA GLY A 619 24.60 -11.78 3.33
C GLY A 619 25.35 -11.61 2.00
N GLN A 620 25.61 -12.74 1.33
CA GLN A 620 26.25 -12.79 0.00
C GLN A 620 25.29 -13.45 -0.97
N PHE A 621 24.72 -12.64 -1.87
CA PHE A 621 23.67 -13.05 -2.80
C PHE A 621 24.09 -12.77 -4.23
N ASP A 622 23.74 -13.69 -5.14
CA ASP A 622 23.95 -13.45 -6.56
C ASP A 622 22.97 -12.41 -7.13
N GLN A 623 23.13 -12.07 -8.41
CA GLN A 623 22.30 -11.04 -9.05
C GLN A 623 20.80 -11.40 -9.09
N ILE A 624 20.46 -12.68 -9.19
CA ILE A 624 19.07 -13.16 -9.26
C ILE A 624 18.44 -13.04 -7.87
N GLU A 625 19.16 -13.47 -6.84
CA GLU A 625 18.74 -13.36 -5.45
C GLU A 625 18.59 -11.91 -5.02
N GLN A 626 19.55 -11.04 -5.36
CA GLN A 626 19.45 -9.59 -5.13
C GLN A 626 18.22 -8.98 -5.80
N ASN A 627 17.94 -9.35 -7.05
CA ASN A 627 16.75 -8.87 -7.74
C ASN A 627 15.46 -9.33 -7.04
N HIS A 628 15.40 -10.59 -6.60
CA HIS A 628 14.25 -11.12 -5.89
C HIS A 628 14.06 -10.44 -4.53
N ALA A 629 15.13 -10.24 -3.76
CA ALA A 629 15.14 -9.48 -2.52
C ALA A 629 14.63 -8.05 -2.73
N GLY A 630 15.09 -7.37 -3.79
CA GLY A 630 14.61 -6.05 -4.19
C GLY A 630 13.09 -5.97 -4.37
N ARG A 631 12.48 -6.99 -5.01
CA ARG A 631 11.01 -7.07 -5.13
C ARG A 631 10.34 -7.21 -3.77
N LEU A 632 10.83 -8.12 -2.93
CA LEU A 632 10.29 -8.37 -1.60
C LEU A 632 10.40 -7.12 -0.68
N ILE A 633 11.50 -6.38 -0.76
CA ILE A 633 11.70 -5.10 -0.06
C ILE A 633 10.69 -4.06 -0.56
N ALA A 634 10.51 -3.92 -1.87
CA ALA A 634 9.52 -3.02 -2.46
C ALA A 634 8.09 -3.34 -1.98
N GLU A 635 7.71 -4.61 -1.99
CA GLU A 635 6.39 -5.06 -1.55
C GLU A 635 6.13 -4.77 -0.07
N GLY A 636 7.11 -5.02 0.80
CA GLY A 636 6.95 -4.77 2.25
C GLY A 636 6.97 -3.31 2.61
N TYR A 637 7.83 -2.53 1.95
CA TYR A 637 7.85 -1.09 2.13
C TYR A 637 6.51 -0.48 1.71
N ALA A 638 5.99 -0.87 0.54
CA ALA A 638 4.68 -0.41 0.07
C ALA A 638 3.52 -0.86 0.99
N ALA A 639 3.63 -1.99 1.69
CA ALA A 639 2.64 -2.37 2.71
C ALA A 639 2.66 -1.41 3.92
N LYS A 640 3.83 -0.95 4.37
CA LYS A 640 3.95 0.09 5.41
C LYS A 640 3.36 1.42 4.94
N VAL A 641 3.67 1.83 3.69
CA VAL A 641 3.12 3.04 3.08
C VAL A 641 1.59 2.97 2.95
N LEU A 642 1.06 1.81 2.54
CA LEU A 642 -0.38 1.58 2.43
C LEU A 642 -1.09 1.76 3.78
N ASN A 643 -0.51 1.26 4.87
CA ASN A 643 -1.06 1.44 6.22
C ASN A 643 -1.08 2.92 6.65
N LEU A 644 0.00 3.67 6.39
CA LEU A 644 0.03 5.11 6.63
C LEU A 644 -1.06 5.82 5.82
N ARG A 645 -1.11 5.55 4.51
CA ARG A 645 -2.08 6.13 3.59
C ARG A 645 -3.52 5.83 4.00
N SER A 646 -3.82 4.59 4.41
CA SER A 646 -5.13 4.19 4.92
C SER A 646 -5.54 5.00 6.16
N THR A 647 -4.59 5.28 7.05
CA THR A 647 -4.86 6.08 8.25
C THR A 647 -5.22 7.52 7.87
N LEU A 648 -4.50 8.11 6.91
CA LEU A 648 -4.80 9.45 6.38
C LEU A 648 -6.15 9.52 5.66
N LEU A 649 -6.51 8.50 4.88
CA LEU A 649 -7.82 8.42 4.23
C LEU A 649 -8.97 8.30 5.25
N THR A 650 -8.73 7.58 6.35
CA THR A 650 -9.71 7.46 7.43
C THR A 650 -9.91 8.81 8.13
N LEU A 651 -8.83 9.58 8.34
CA LEU A 651 -8.89 10.95 8.84
C LEU A 651 -9.68 11.88 7.92
N ALA A 652 -9.59 11.68 6.61
CA ALA A 652 -10.37 12.40 5.61
C ALA A 652 -11.84 11.94 5.50
N GLY A 653 -12.30 11.03 6.37
CA GLY A 653 -13.69 10.54 6.42
C GLY A 653 -13.96 9.24 5.67
N GLY A 654 -12.93 8.53 5.19
CA GLY A 654 -13.05 7.24 4.51
C GLY A 654 -13.32 6.04 5.46
N ASP A 655 -13.85 4.94 4.92
CA ASP A 655 -14.04 3.69 5.67
C ASP A 655 -12.71 2.92 5.82
N PRO A 656 -12.22 2.65 7.04
CA PRO A 656 -10.97 1.93 7.27
C PRO A 656 -11.04 0.43 6.95
N MET A 657 -12.24 -0.17 6.88
CA MET A 657 -12.40 -1.63 6.84
C MET A 657 -11.83 -2.29 5.56
N PRO A 658 -12.11 -1.78 4.34
CA PRO A 658 -11.53 -2.35 3.12
C PRO A 658 -10.01 -2.33 3.09
N ALA A 659 -9.40 -1.24 3.53
CA ALA A 659 -7.95 -1.06 3.51
C ALA A 659 -7.25 -2.01 4.49
N ALA A 660 -7.84 -2.27 5.66
CA ALA A 660 -7.32 -3.26 6.61
C ALA A 660 -7.31 -4.69 6.04
N ALA A 661 -8.32 -5.09 5.26
CA ALA A 661 -8.37 -6.40 4.62
C ALA A 661 -7.29 -6.56 3.53
N ILE A 662 -7.09 -5.52 2.71
CA ILE A 662 -6.01 -5.47 1.70
C ILE A 662 -4.65 -5.53 2.39
N SER A 663 -4.44 -4.71 3.43
CA SER A 663 -3.18 -4.68 4.17
C SER A 663 -2.83 -6.03 4.79
N LYS A 664 -3.79 -6.70 5.44
CA LYS A 664 -3.59 -8.07 5.95
C LYS A 664 -3.20 -9.03 4.83
N LEU A 665 -3.93 -9.01 3.71
CA LEU A 665 -3.67 -9.91 2.58
C LEU A 665 -2.23 -9.76 2.05
N LEU A 666 -1.80 -8.52 1.83
CA LEU A 666 -0.50 -8.21 1.25
C LEU A 666 0.64 -8.46 2.26
N SER A 667 0.53 -7.93 3.48
CA SER A 667 1.57 -8.03 4.51
C SER A 667 1.90 -9.48 4.87
N MET A 668 0.88 -10.36 4.96
CA MET A 668 1.11 -11.77 5.27
C MET A 668 1.78 -12.52 4.12
N LYS A 669 1.41 -12.23 2.86
CA LYS A 669 2.07 -12.82 1.68
C LYS A 669 3.54 -12.39 1.60
N THR A 670 3.82 -11.11 1.82
CA THR A 670 5.18 -10.58 1.79
C THR A 670 6.05 -11.14 2.93
N GLY A 671 5.51 -11.25 4.15
CA GLY A 671 6.22 -11.87 5.28
C GLY A 671 6.56 -13.35 5.05
N GLN A 672 5.68 -14.11 4.39
CA GLN A 672 6.01 -15.47 3.92
C GLN A 672 7.14 -15.45 2.89
N GLY A 673 7.12 -14.50 1.96
CA GLY A 673 8.18 -14.33 0.95
C GLY A 673 9.56 -14.09 1.56
N TYR A 674 9.66 -13.30 2.64
CA TYR A 674 10.93 -13.14 3.37
C TYR A 674 11.46 -14.46 3.91
N ALA A 675 10.58 -15.24 4.52
CA ALA A 675 10.97 -16.52 5.11
C ALA A 675 11.35 -17.56 4.05
N GLU A 676 10.61 -17.61 2.94
CA GLU A 676 10.93 -18.45 1.78
C GLU A 676 12.29 -18.07 1.17
N PHE A 677 12.54 -16.77 0.99
CA PHE A 677 13.84 -16.26 0.52
C PHE A 677 14.96 -16.69 1.45
N GLY A 678 14.86 -16.39 2.75
CA GLY A 678 15.88 -16.70 3.74
C GLY A 678 16.25 -18.18 3.77
N VAL A 679 15.25 -19.07 3.80
CA VAL A 679 15.49 -20.52 3.75
C VAL A 679 16.16 -20.94 2.45
N SER A 680 15.67 -20.46 1.30
CA SER A 680 16.21 -20.85 -0.01
C SER A 680 17.65 -20.39 -0.24
N SER A 681 18.04 -19.25 0.34
CA SER A 681 19.39 -18.68 0.16
C SER A 681 20.50 -19.47 0.85
N PHE A 682 20.19 -20.35 1.80
CA PHE A 682 21.19 -21.21 2.44
C PHE A 682 21.53 -22.47 1.61
N GLY A 683 20.87 -22.68 0.45
CA GLY A 683 21.09 -23.88 -0.36
C GLY A 683 20.84 -25.16 0.44
N THR A 684 21.82 -26.07 0.48
CA THR A 684 21.70 -27.32 1.25
C THR A 684 21.61 -27.09 2.76
N ASP A 685 22.20 -26.00 3.27
CA ASP A 685 22.19 -25.68 4.70
C ASP A 685 20.81 -25.22 5.17
N GLY A 686 19.89 -24.89 4.26
CA GLY A 686 18.48 -24.69 4.58
C GLY A 686 17.78 -25.93 5.18
N ALA A 687 18.43 -27.11 5.13
CA ALA A 687 17.97 -28.32 5.82
C ALA A 687 18.34 -28.36 7.32
N ILE A 688 19.17 -27.42 7.80
CA ILE A 688 19.55 -27.32 9.22
C ILE A 688 18.37 -26.74 10.02
N GLY A 689 17.83 -27.54 10.94
CA GLY A 689 16.71 -27.15 11.81
C GLY A 689 17.10 -26.64 13.20
N ASP A 690 18.39 -26.39 13.46
CA ASP A 690 18.86 -25.85 14.74
C ASP A 690 18.49 -24.36 14.87
N LYS A 691 17.54 -24.04 15.75
CA LYS A 691 16.99 -22.69 15.96
C LYS A 691 18.02 -21.68 16.48
N GLU A 692 19.18 -22.13 16.96
CA GLU A 692 20.27 -21.22 17.37
C GLU A 692 21.10 -20.74 16.17
N GLN A 693 21.02 -21.44 15.03
CA GLN A 693 21.72 -21.11 13.79
C GLN A 693 20.77 -20.38 12.84
N ASP A 694 21.32 -19.47 12.02
CA ASP A 694 20.50 -18.64 11.13
C ASP A 694 19.63 -19.42 10.13
N PRO A 695 20.09 -20.53 9.50
CA PRO A 695 19.22 -21.37 8.68
C PRO A 695 18.01 -21.91 9.46
N GLY A 696 18.21 -22.33 10.71
CA GLY A 696 17.13 -22.84 11.55
C GLY A 696 16.16 -21.75 12.03
N LYS A 697 16.66 -20.53 12.31
CA LYS A 697 15.79 -19.37 12.62
C LYS A 697 14.89 -19.00 11.44
N TRP A 698 15.44 -18.99 10.22
CA TRP A 698 14.67 -18.74 9.01
C TRP A 698 13.69 -19.89 8.70
N ALA A 699 14.09 -21.14 8.92
CA ALA A 699 13.20 -22.29 8.80
C ALA A 699 12.03 -22.20 9.79
N GLU A 700 12.28 -21.84 11.05
CA GLU A 700 11.22 -21.63 12.04
C GLU A 700 10.24 -20.54 11.61
N ARG A 701 10.74 -19.39 11.15
CA ARG A 701 9.91 -18.31 10.58
C ARG A 701 9.06 -18.82 9.41
N LEU A 702 9.64 -19.62 8.50
CA LEU A 702 8.92 -20.16 7.35
C LEU A 702 7.81 -21.11 7.80
N LEU A 703 8.09 -22.04 8.71
CA LEU A 703 7.09 -22.97 9.23
C LEU A 703 5.96 -22.22 9.94
N PHE A 704 6.28 -21.22 10.77
CA PHE A 704 5.26 -20.43 11.43
C PHE A 704 4.43 -19.60 10.45
N SER A 705 5.08 -19.01 9.44
CA SER A 705 4.46 -18.07 8.50
C SER A 705 3.23 -18.62 7.78
N ARG A 706 3.11 -19.94 7.63
CA ARG A 706 1.93 -20.59 7.01
C ARG A 706 0.63 -20.38 7.81
N ALA A 707 0.72 -20.14 9.11
CA ALA A 707 -0.46 -19.85 9.93
C ALA A 707 -1.09 -18.48 9.58
N THR A 708 -0.31 -17.54 9.06
CA THR A 708 -0.72 -16.13 8.93
C THR A 708 -1.78 -15.87 7.86
N THR A 709 -1.88 -16.76 6.88
CA THR A 709 -2.92 -16.75 5.85
C THR A 709 -4.19 -17.50 6.28
N ILE A 710 -4.22 -18.03 7.52
CA ILE A 710 -5.34 -18.82 8.07
C ILE A 710 -6.02 -18.05 9.22
N TYR A 711 -5.27 -17.61 10.24
CA TYR A 711 -5.85 -16.93 11.41
C TYR A 711 -6.28 -15.49 11.07
N GLY A 712 -7.16 -14.90 11.91
CA GLY A 712 -7.76 -13.59 11.65
C GLY A 712 -8.60 -13.54 10.35
N GLY A 713 -9.11 -14.71 9.93
CA GLY A 713 -9.83 -14.95 8.68
C GLY A 713 -8.89 -15.30 7.53
N THR A 714 -9.20 -16.42 6.84
CA THR A 714 -8.38 -16.95 5.74
C THR A 714 -8.24 -15.96 4.58
N THR A 715 -7.26 -16.18 3.71
CA THR A 715 -7.09 -15.43 2.46
C THR A 715 -8.40 -15.31 1.66
N GLU A 716 -9.14 -16.41 1.52
CA GLU A 716 -10.41 -16.46 0.77
C GLU A 716 -11.50 -15.59 1.44
N VAL A 717 -11.53 -15.56 2.78
CA VAL A 717 -12.44 -14.68 3.53
C VAL A 717 -12.06 -13.22 3.33
N GLN A 718 -10.77 -12.86 3.36
CA GLN A 718 -10.34 -11.49 3.09
C GLN A 718 -10.69 -11.08 1.66
N LEU A 719 -10.46 -11.96 0.67
CA LEU A 719 -10.80 -11.71 -0.73
C LEU A 719 -12.31 -11.53 -0.92
N ASN A 720 -13.16 -12.29 -0.21
CA ASN A 720 -14.61 -12.10 -0.22
C ASN A 720 -15.01 -10.76 0.41
N ILE A 721 -14.39 -10.36 1.54
CA ILE A 721 -14.65 -9.07 2.17
C ILE A 721 -14.29 -7.92 1.23
N ILE A 722 -13.13 -7.98 0.58
CA ILE A 722 -12.68 -6.98 -0.40
C ILE A 722 -13.70 -6.91 -1.56
N ALA A 723 -14.07 -8.05 -2.14
CA ALA A 723 -15.03 -8.13 -3.24
C ALA A 723 -16.38 -7.49 -2.88
N GLU A 724 -16.92 -7.80 -1.70
CA GLU A 724 -18.28 -7.41 -1.33
C GLU A 724 -18.37 -6.01 -0.71
N ARG A 725 -17.37 -5.61 0.09
CA ARG A 725 -17.39 -4.33 0.82
C ARG A 725 -16.71 -3.20 0.06
N LEU A 726 -15.61 -3.48 -0.65
CA LEU A 726 -14.89 -2.46 -1.41
C LEU A 726 -15.42 -2.36 -2.83
N LEU A 727 -15.49 -3.49 -3.51
CA LEU A 727 -15.85 -3.55 -4.93
C LEU A 727 -17.37 -3.61 -5.16
N GLY A 728 -18.15 -3.90 -4.12
CA GLY A 728 -19.61 -4.00 -4.22
C GLY A 728 -20.08 -5.18 -5.07
N LEU A 729 -19.26 -6.22 -5.21
CA LEU A 729 -19.65 -7.45 -5.89
C LEU A 729 -20.75 -8.19 -5.08
N PRO A 730 -21.70 -8.85 -5.76
CA PRO A 730 -22.81 -9.52 -5.09
C PRO A 730 -22.33 -10.69 -4.23
N ARG A 731 -23.01 -10.96 -3.10
CA ARG A 731 -22.67 -12.07 -2.20
C ARG A 731 -22.77 -13.44 -2.85
N ASP A 732 -22.03 -14.40 -2.29
CA ASP A 732 -22.14 -15.80 -2.69
C ASP A 732 -23.58 -16.32 -2.39
N PRO A 733 -24.10 -17.27 -3.20
CA PRO A 733 -25.46 -17.81 -3.04
C PRO A 733 -25.72 -18.55 -1.72
#